data_AF-A0A950XX27-F1
#
_entry.id   AF-A0A950XX27-F1
#
_cell.length_a   1.000
_cell.length_b   1.000
_cell.length_c   1.000
_cell.angle_alpha   90.00
_cell.angle_beta   90.00
_cell.angle_gamma   90.00
#
_symmetry.space_group_name_H-M   'P 1'
#
loop_
_entity.id
_entity.type
_entity.pdbx_description
1 polymer ?
#
loop_
_entity_poly.entity_id
_entity_poly.type
_entity_poly.pdbx_seq_one_letter_code
_entity_poly.pdbx_strand_id
1 'polypeptide(L)'
;MNRSRAVFLALFATQVAHFAYAGQSLVTTTAYAANNSIPAQSHTSPWRVEFAIHNWGSPPTNSHPLDAAAVGLNCVWLNGGDSIELSSRWDNGGGSSARISGLSALPVQFIYVRYQRDPSMMTEALEAWDINGNRVGVVQPTFPSANSYSSAGALVGGDGVGQSVAFFRIHTTMVPVNSRPPVTADNSNTLVHWTFDGTLADSSGNGYNATMTGGSASYVTTPGQNLAVAFPKTYNAPSWTNWASLRAGYPNQLDGTASYSEADATPGVTYYWSQISGPTILRWSDRTQAQPLVTGAIFGTYVLRLTVTDAGGNTSSSDLSVGAVAMDNNGVVVNADPRADQIFGPMIAFGKNPWGYADQQAKNSVDLRLAAYSAQGLNPPPWATLGAGTVSYTFTSGVPACTTLTANITASATSIPIAQASCLNLSQLPTTIMLGGQELVRISATTATTGPATLTVAYNGRGLPTFCNNSACPGIAGPVQQIQQAWNSGTSVGQSLTVGSGTSFGTDPNVPLCPAGLPGPAGPIVNSTGSVTLARSSATITGSGTSFSPAMVNDFIRISATHAGGTVFVYWGAITAVADATHITVGQPLPLDVDTTAFSYSIIQPTYASLDFIAPDGSTQRAWHYLQYCESQTQAAIIGYYETRIGGSAAQTAMHWSRYDQQYFGAASAYGPNFYGEDLGHLAFYLRSGYSSAQTAATVMSRYWVKGPEIGGGWLQGIPLVKGGGALGAMANLILNPQVKQSCPAVGCLDWPDVRGFPGYFAGDFGSYNCDFADSRDSGYMAGWLAIAANYDSSNSQRTIWKNSLRDVLNRENNCKRADNSWSNSAIFGNAGGVNVTLTNGSTAAMGAGFYSGNCYGIASGTVTVTTGSSAFTGTGLVSGAKMIVTASGKDYVSAFVQTGGASGNFSFLWPGPSGTFQYVIESSTWQTAIGSSTSDYSNLSTNYACTYNSPTSLTLNKPWAGTSGVYSLRSYTLMGLGQQPYMMGIKLRYLKWASYSDDAGIAAQARTLIPLAGQWVHDVGYDPNTQGMNYGRVFDWCEPATTTAPGQQQSYRQGECNYGGDPNFIKGARALTAETSSALWAYYDLSGGSPSAVAWGDTAYGSLWGDCTKTTGAYCDAMFDNLDTANSNLAAYKWTGFFFGMGMAHQWPAVRVGGVAAPRNRTVSIGLNLSVGPKAQVIVTAPSGAVTAYPCATATCNVTVDDRQGAHWYQVQYLSSAGAVVAQTDPDLLAAQ
;
A
#
# COMPACT_ATOMS: atom_id res chain seq x y z
N MET A 1 62.86 15.15 -11.76
CA MET A 1 63.76 15.87 -12.68
C MET A 1 63.58 15.28 -14.08
N ASN A 2 63.35 16.16 -15.07
CA ASN A 2 63.39 16.05 -16.55
C ASN A 2 64.20 14.87 -17.14
N ARG A 3 63.97 14.28 -18.33
CA ARG A 3 63.12 14.40 -19.55
C ARG A 3 63.43 13.06 -20.31
N SER A 4 62.57 12.43 -21.12
CA SER A 4 62.10 12.90 -22.43
C SER A 4 60.99 11.99 -22.95
N ARG A 5 59.88 12.62 -23.36
CA ARG A 5 58.83 12.11 -24.23
C ARG A 5 59.41 11.82 -25.62
N ALA A 6 59.14 10.64 -26.19
CA ALA A 6 58.94 10.38 -27.63
C ALA A 6 59.01 8.86 -27.94
N VAL A 7 57.95 8.11 -27.64
CA VAL A 7 57.55 6.91 -28.42
C VAL A 7 56.03 6.82 -28.33
N PHE A 8 55.36 7.76 -29.00
CA PHE A 8 53.91 7.78 -29.22
C PHE A 8 53.71 8.49 -30.56
N LEU A 9 53.93 7.77 -31.66
CA LEU A 9 53.39 8.02 -33.01
C LEU A 9 54.07 7.02 -33.97
N ALA A 10 53.31 6.54 -34.96
CA ALA A 10 53.70 5.68 -36.09
C ALA A 10 53.54 4.17 -35.90
N LEU A 11 52.27 3.72 -35.92
CA LEU A 11 51.85 2.55 -36.70
C LEU A 11 50.36 2.71 -37.07
N PHE A 12 50.11 3.64 -37.99
CA PHE A 12 48.88 3.74 -38.78
C PHE A 12 49.31 4.05 -40.21
N ALA A 13 49.05 3.13 -41.15
CA ALA A 13 48.70 3.42 -42.54
C ALA A 13 48.70 2.14 -43.40
N THR A 14 47.64 1.33 -43.26
CA THR A 14 47.11 0.56 -44.38
C THR A 14 45.61 0.80 -44.44
N GLN A 15 45.15 1.19 -45.62
CA GLN A 15 43.85 1.79 -45.94
C GLN A 15 42.65 0.99 -45.42
N VAL A 16 41.85 1.61 -44.56
CA VAL A 16 40.39 1.48 -44.59
C VAL A 16 39.88 2.90 -44.79
N ALA A 17 39.21 3.13 -45.91
CA ALA A 17 38.56 4.39 -46.18
C ALA A 17 37.60 4.69 -45.01
N HIS A 18 37.84 5.78 -44.30
CA HIS A 18 36.85 6.35 -43.40
C HIS A 18 35.71 6.84 -44.29
N PHE A 19 34.65 6.04 -44.42
CA PHE A 19 33.34 6.62 -44.70
C PHE A 19 33.03 7.49 -43.48
N ALA A 20 33.07 8.80 -43.65
CA ALA A 20 32.59 9.72 -42.63
C ALA A 20 31.07 9.51 -42.54
N TYR A 21 30.63 8.74 -41.54
CA TYR A 21 29.22 8.63 -41.20
C TYR A 21 28.74 10.01 -40.75
N ALA A 22 27.60 10.45 -41.31
CA ALA A 22 27.14 11.82 -41.18
C ALA A 22 26.24 12.04 -39.97
N GLY A 23 25.77 10.97 -39.32
CA GLY A 23 24.80 11.03 -38.24
C GLY A 23 23.51 11.66 -38.71
N GLN A 24 22.94 11.17 -39.81
CA GLN A 24 21.78 11.78 -40.45
C GLN A 24 20.59 10.83 -40.61
N SER A 25 19.40 11.40 -40.48
CA SER A 25 18.11 10.73 -40.67
C SER A 25 17.46 11.19 -41.97
N LEU A 26 16.79 10.27 -42.64
CA LEU A 26 15.95 10.59 -43.80
C LEU A 26 14.69 11.33 -43.33
N VAL A 27 14.41 12.49 -43.92
CA VAL A 27 13.15 13.22 -43.74
C VAL A 27 12.11 12.67 -44.72
N THR A 28 10.99 12.18 -44.21
CA THR A 28 9.88 11.68 -45.02
C THR A 28 8.68 12.62 -44.96
N THR A 29 7.94 12.71 -46.07
CA THR A 29 6.69 13.49 -46.19
C THR A 29 5.65 12.68 -46.97
N THR A 30 5.10 13.19 -48.07
CA THR A 30 4.32 12.39 -49.03
C THR A 30 5.20 11.49 -49.90
N ALA A 31 6.47 11.86 -50.09
CA ALA A 31 7.48 11.02 -50.72
C ALA A 31 8.17 10.11 -49.69
N TYR A 32 8.49 8.88 -50.11
CA TYR A 32 9.06 7.84 -49.26
C TYR A 32 10.19 7.08 -49.95
N ALA A 33 11.07 6.46 -49.17
CA ALA A 33 12.15 5.63 -49.67
C ALA A 33 11.71 4.17 -49.73
N ALA A 34 11.89 3.50 -50.87
CA ALA A 34 11.50 2.11 -51.02
C ALA A 34 12.46 1.31 -51.90
N ASN A 35 12.47 0.00 -51.71
CA ASN A 35 13.05 -0.96 -52.65
C ASN A 35 12.11 -2.16 -52.76
N ASN A 36 11.60 -2.41 -53.96
CA ASN A 36 10.62 -3.48 -54.22
C ASN A 36 11.27 -4.83 -54.59
N SER A 37 12.59 -4.92 -54.60
CA SER A 37 13.37 -6.10 -55.00
C SER A 37 13.89 -6.93 -53.83
N ILE A 38 13.63 -6.52 -52.58
CA ILE A 38 13.97 -7.31 -51.38
C ILE A 38 13.11 -8.59 -51.37
N PRO A 39 13.70 -9.80 -51.41
CA PRO A 39 12.95 -11.03 -51.60
C PRO A 39 12.06 -11.36 -50.39
N ALA A 40 10.86 -11.89 -50.66
CA ALA A 40 9.97 -12.40 -49.63
C ALA A 40 10.65 -13.55 -48.85
N GLN A 41 10.61 -13.47 -47.53
CA GLN A 41 11.22 -14.45 -46.62
C GLN A 41 10.24 -15.58 -46.30
N SER A 42 10.76 -16.74 -45.88
CA SER A 42 9.91 -17.87 -45.48
C SER A 42 9.17 -17.59 -44.17
N HIS A 43 7.89 -17.97 -44.10
CA HIS A 43 7.07 -17.85 -42.89
C HIS A 43 7.54 -18.75 -41.74
N THR A 44 8.35 -19.77 -42.06
CA THR A 44 8.96 -20.69 -41.09
C THR A 44 10.30 -20.19 -40.56
N SER A 45 10.84 -19.10 -41.10
CA SER A 45 12.11 -18.53 -40.67
C SER A 45 11.88 -17.40 -39.68
N PRO A 46 12.69 -17.30 -38.61
CA PRO A 46 12.62 -16.16 -37.70
C PRO A 46 13.13 -14.90 -38.38
N TRP A 47 12.62 -13.75 -37.96
CA TRP A 47 13.10 -12.45 -38.44
C TRP A 47 12.95 -11.38 -37.36
N ARG A 48 13.68 -10.27 -37.55
CA ARG A 48 13.58 -9.07 -36.72
C ARG A 48 13.72 -7.83 -37.58
N VAL A 49 12.87 -6.84 -37.37
CA VAL A 49 13.01 -5.50 -37.93
C VAL A 49 13.41 -4.54 -36.82
N GLU A 50 14.37 -3.67 -37.10
CA GLU A 50 14.80 -2.62 -36.20
C GLU A 50 14.84 -1.28 -36.95
N PHE A 51 14.40 -0.23 -36.26
CA PHE A 51 14.43 1.12 -36.80
C PHE A 51 14.43 2.16 -35.67
N ALA A 52 14.75 3.40 -36.02
CA ALA A 52 14.59 4.54 -35.14
C ALA A 52 13.88 5.69 -35.84
N ILE A 53 12.83 6.23 -35.22
CA ILE A 53 12.02 7.33 -35.74
C ILE A 53 12.07 8.49 -34.75
N HIS A 54 12.14 9.72 -35.25
CA HIS A 54 12.08 10.92 -34.46
C HIS A 54 11.42 12.08 -35.22
N ASN A 55 11.17 13.19 -34.52
CA ASN A 55 10.55 14.41 -35.06
C ASN A 55 9.23 14.12 -35.81
N TRP A 56 8.44 13.16 -35.34
CA TRP A 56 7.11 12.95 -35.91
C TRP A 56 6.17 14.07 -35.45
N GLY A 57 5.42 14.63 -36.39
CA GLY A 57 4.40 15.65 -36.08
C GLY A 57 3.16 15.04 -35.43
N SER A 58 1.98 15.39 -35.93
CA SER A 58 0.72 14.71 -35.61
C SER A 58 0.28 13.85 -36.80
N PRO A 59 0.86 12.64 -36.97
CA PRO A 59 0.53 11.78 -38.09
C PRO A 59 -0.96 11.38 -38.07
N PRO A 60 -1.62 11.27 -39.24
CA PRO A 60 -2.97 10.74 -39.32
C PRO A 60 -3.05 9.33 -38.69
N THR A 61 -4.17 9.02 -38.03
CA THR A 61 -4.42 7.65 -37.56
C THR A 61 -4.43 6.68 -38.74
N ASN A 62 -3.81 5.52 -38.56
CA ASN A 62 -3.56 4.47 -39.57
C ASN A 62 -2.60 4.87 -40.70
N SER A 63 -1.80 5.93 -40.53
CA SER A 63 -0.74 6.24 -41.49
C SER A 63 0.46 5.32 -41.29
N HIS A 64 1.13 4.94 -42.38
CA HIS A 64 2.21 3.97 -42.38
C HIS A 64 3.60 4.65 -42.33
N PRO A 65 4.28 4.72 -41.17
CA PRO A 65 5.62 5.28 -41.10
C PRO A 65 6.68 4.45 -41.82
N LEU A 66 6.47 3.15 -41.95
CA LEU A 66 7.33 2.20 -42.66
C LEU A 66 6.59 0.87 -42.78
N ASP A 67 6.91 0.06 -43.78
CA ASP A 67 6.42 -1.31 -43.92
C ASP A 67 7.52 -2.20 -44.50
N ALA A 68 7.49 -3.49 -44.19
CA ALA A 68 8.42 -4.47 -44.75
C ALA A 68 7.67 -5.70 -45.25
N ALA A 69 7.09 -5.57 -46.45
CA ALA A 69 6.30 -6.62 -47.09
C ALA A 69 7.08 -7.94 -47.24
N ALA A 70 8.41 -7.87 -47.45
CA ALA A 70 9.32 -9.00 -47.52
C ALA A 70 9.29 -9.92 -46.27
N VAL A 71 8.96 -9.37 -45.10
CA VAL A 71 8.82 -10.12 -43.84
C VAL A 71 7.40 -10.01 -43.25
N GLY A 72 6.46 -9.48 -44.03
CA GLY A 72 5.07 -9.27 -43.60
C GLY A 72 4.89 -8.16 -42.56
N LEU A 73 5.88 -7.33 -42.25
CA LEU A 73 5.72 -6.24 -41.27
C LEU A 73 4.73 -5.19 -41.78
N ASN A 74 3.80 -4.83 -40.91
CA ASN A 74 2.91 -3.69 -41.03
C ASN A 74 3.10 -2.76 -39.81
N CYS A 75 3.43 -1.50 -40.03
CA CYS A 75 3.57 -0.52 -38.94
C CYS A 75 2.64 0.67 -39.18
N VAL A 76 1.91 1.09 -38.15
CA VAL A 76 0.98 2.22 -38.22
C VAL A 76 1.08 3.16 -37.03
N TRP A 77 0.88 4.45 -37.29
CA TRP A 77 0.62 5.44 -36.27
C TRP A 77 -0.86 5.44 -35.87
N LEU A 78 -1.12 5.54 -34.57
CA LEU A 78 -2.45 5.71 -34.01
C LEU A 78 -2.51 6.96 -33.12
N ASN A 79 -3.72 7.45 -32.87
CA ASN A 79 -3.98 8.54 -31.93
C ASN A 79 -3.10 9.78 -32.15
N GLY A 80 -2.92 10.20 -33.40
CA GLY A 80 -2.14 11.40 -33.72
C GLY A 80 -0.65 11.30 -33.40
N GLY A 81 -0.07 10.09 -33.38
CA GLY A 81 1.35 9.85 -33.08
C GLY A 81 1.64 9.50 -31.61
N ASP A 82 0.61 9.37 -30.77
CA ASP A 82 0.79 8.92 -29.38
C ASP A 82 1.02 7.41 -29.26
N SER A 83 0.66 6.63 -30.28
CA SER A 83 0.86 5.18 -30.24
C SER A 83 1.36 4.64 -31.56
N ILE A 84 2.27 3.67 -31.49
CA ILE A 84 2.75 2.91 -32.64
C ILE A 84 2.27 1.47 -32.50
N GLU A 85 1.68 0.94 -33.56
CA GLU A 85 1.19 -0.43 -33.62
C GLU A 85 1.88 -1.19 -34.75
N LEU A 86 2.44 -2.35 -34.42
CA LEU A 86 3.13 -3.23 -35.34
C LEU A 86 2.39 -4.56 -35.39
N SER A 87 2.22 -5.10 -36.59
CA SER A 87 1.57 -6.39 -36.82
C SER A 87 2.23 -7.13 -37.97
N SER A 88 2.02 -8.45 -38.03
CA SER A 88 2.41 -9.25 -39.19
C SER A 88 1.22 -9.52 -40.11
N ARG A 89 1.35 -9.10 -41.38
CA ARG A 89 0.45 -9.46 -42.49
C ARG A 89 0.45 -10.96 -42.77
N TRP A 90 1.39 -11.72 -42.20
CA TRP A 90 1.44 -13.17 -42.32
C TRP A 90 0.45 -13.88 -41.40
N ASP A 91 -0.17 -13.23 -40.44
CA ASP A 91 -0.96 -13.96 -39.44
C ASP A 91 -2.45 -14.06 -39.83
N ASN A 92 -3.07 -15.20 -39.50
CA ASN A 92 -4.53 -15.40 -39.60
C ASN A 92 -5.21 -15.06 -38.26
N GLY A 93 -6.38 -14.40 -38.30
CA GLY A 93 -7.26 -14.27 -37.13
C GLY A 93 -7.26 -12.94 -36.38
N GLY A 94 -6.68 -11.86 -36.94
CA GLY A 94 -6.95 -10.47 -36.52
C GLY A 94 -6.51 -10.05 -35.11
N GLY A 95 -5.59 -10.77 -34.46
CA GLY A 95 -5.23 -10.54 -33.05
C GLY A 95 -3.74 -10.41 -32.71
N SER A 96 -2.82 -10.40 -33.68
CA SER A 96 -1.36 -10.33 -33.43
C SER A 96 -0.77 -8.92 -33.49
N SER A 97 -1.57 -7.87 -33.28
CA SER A 97 -1.01 -6.51 -33.22
C SER A 97 -0.36 -6.24 -31.85
N ALA A 98 0.86 -5.69 -31.89
CA ALA A 98 1.60 -5.24 -30.74
C ALA A 98 1.61 -3.70 -30.73
N ARG A 99 1.18 -3.10 -29.61
CA ARG A 99 1.01 -1.64 -29.52
C ARG A 99 1.75 -1.05 -28.33
N ILE A 100 2.48 0.04 -28.57
CA ILE A 100 3.06 0.89 -27.53
C ILE A 100 2.37 2.26 -27.57
N SER A 101 1.93 2.76 -26.42
CA SER A 101 1.15 4.00 -26.26
C SER A 101 1.87 4.99 -25.33
N GLY A 102 1.42 6.25 -25.28
CA GLY A 102 2.01 7.29 -24.43
C GLY A 102 3.26 7.94 -25.01
N LEU A 103 3.49 7.79 -26.32
CA LEU A 103 4.68 8.33 -27.01
C LEU A 103 4.67 9.86 -27.08
N SER A 104 3.51 10.51 -26.94
CA SER A 104 3.40 11.96 -26.87
C SER A 104 3.95 12.56 -25.57
N ALA A 105 4.12 11.73 -24.52
CA ALA A 105 4.67 12.16 -23.24
C ALA A 105 6.22 12.09 -23.18
N LEU A 106 6.88 11.64 -24.25
CA LEU A 106 8.33 11.57 -24.30
C LEU A 106 8.95 12.98 -24.31
N PRO A 107 10.00 13.25 -23.48
CA PRO A 107 10.67 14.55 -23.47
C PRO A 107 11.30 14.93 -24.81
N VAL A 108 11.69 13.91 -25.59
CA VAL A 108 12.18 14.03 -26.96
C VAL A 108 11.37 13.05 -27.80
N GLN A 109 10.75 13.52 -28.88
CA GLN A 109 10.06 12.67 -29.86
C GLN A 109 11.09 11.84 -30.62
N PHE A 110 11.59 10.77 -29.99
CA PHE A 110 12.53 9.81 -30.54
C PHE A 110 12.23 8.44 -29.94
N ILE A 111 12.13 7.41 -30.79
CA ILE A 111 12.04 6.02 -30.36
C ILE A 111 12.95 5.11 -31.17
N TYR A 112 13.64 4.19 -30.49
CA TYR A 112 14.16 2.96 -31.07
C TYR A 112 13.09 1.89 -31.01
N VAL A 113 12.90 1.10 -32.07
CA VAL A 113 11.93 0.02 -32.12
C VAL A 113 12.59 -1.25 -32.61
N ARG A 114 12.27 -2.36 -31.95
CA ARG A 114 12.57 -3.72 -32.36
C ARG A 114 11.28 -4.52 -32.42
N TYR A 115 11.00 -5.15 -33.56
CA TYR A 115 9.90 -6.09 -33.71
C TYR A 115 10.41 -7.40 -34.29
N GLN A 116 10.13 -8.52 -33.63
CA GLN A 116 10.63 -9.83 -34.04
C GLN A 116 9.53 -10.90 -34.00
N ARG A 117 9.67 -11.90 -34.87
CA ARG A 117 8.73 -13.02 -35.00
C ARG A 117 9.45 -14.35 -34.84
N ASP A 118 8.94 -15.17 -33.93
CA ASP A 118 9.39 -16.53 -33.66
C ASP A 118 8.33 -17.55 -34.12
N PRO A 119 8.49 -18.13 -35.32
CA PRO A 119 7.56 -19.15 -35.82
C PRO A 119 7.62 -20.49 -35.09
N SER A 120 8.70 -20.78 -34.34
CA SER A 120 8.82 -22.02 -33.58
C SER A 120 8.01 -21.98 -32.29
N MET A 121 7.94 -20.80 -31.67
CA MET A 121 7.18 -20.55 -30.44
C MET A 121 5.78 -19.95 -30.69
N MET A 122 5.47 -19.59 -31.94
CA MET A 122 4.24 -18.90 -32.33
C MET A 122 4.03 -17.57 -31.60
N THR A 123 5.14 -16.84 -31.38
CA THR A 123 5.18 -15.58 -30.64
C THR A 123 5.81 -14.47 -31.46
N GLU A 124 5.42 -13.24 -31.17
CA GLU A 124 6.10 -12.03 -31.62
C GLU A 124 6.53 -11.20 -30.42
N ALA A 125 7.45 -10.26 -30.63
CA ALA A 125 7.87 -9.33 -29.58
C ALA A 125 8.13 -7.95 -30.18
N LEU A 126 7.45 -6.94 -29.63
CA LEU A 126 7.68 -5.53 -29.85
C LEU A 126 8.37 -4.94 -28.62
N GLU A 127 9.53 -4.33 -28.82
CA GLU A 127 10.24 -3.55 -27.81
C GLU A 127 10.48 -2.14 -28.36
N ALA A 128 10.33 -1.12 -27.52
CA ALA A 128 10.77 0.23 -27.86
C ALA A 128 11.48 0.93 -26.71
N TRP A 129 12.36 1.86 -27.05
CA TRP A 129 13.16 2.65 -26.11
C TRP A 129 13.18 4.14 -26.49
N ASP A 130 13.31 5.01 -25.50
CA ASP A 130 13.55 6.43 -25.72
C ASP A 130 15.00 6.67 -26.18
N ILE A 131 15.33 7.93 -26.50
CA ILE A 131 16.68 8.32 -26.95
C ILE A 131 17.78 7.96 -25.95
N ASN A 132 17.49 7.87 -24.65
CA ASN A 132 18.45 7.57 -23.60
C ASN A 132 18.61 6.06 -23.36
N GLY A 133 17.94 5.22 -24.14
CA GLY A 133 17.92 3.78 -23.96
C GLY A 133 16.98 3.30 -22.85
N ASN A 134 16.12 4.17 -22.30
CA ASN A 134 15.09 3.72 -21.35
C ASN A 134 13.97 3.02 -22.11
N ARG A 135 13.56 1.83 -21.67
CA ARG A 135 12.49 1.08 -22.35
C ARG A 135 11.15 1.78 -22.16
N VAL A 136 10.48 2.13 -23.27
CA VAL A 136 9.15 2.77 -23.27
C VAL A 136 8.01 1.75 -23.34
N GLY A 137 8.28 0.53 -23.81
CA GLY A 137 7.29 -0.54 -23.84
C GLY A 137 7.85 -1.89 -24.26
N VAL A 138 7.17 -2.97 -23.85
CA VAL A 138 7.32 -4.32 -24.44
C VAL A 138 5.94 -4.96 -24.57
N VAL A 139 5.70 -5.64 -25.69
CA VAL A 139 4.48 -6.42 -25.92
C VAL A 139 4.88 -7.71 -26.62
N GLN A 140 4.34 -8.85 -26.17
CA GLN A 140 4.67 -10.16 -26.74
C GLN A 140 3.39 -10.94 -27.11
N PRO A 141 2.75 -10.63 -28.25
CA PRO A 141 1.56 -11.35 -28.65
C PRO A 141 1.90 -12.74 -29.20
N THR A 142 0.91 -13.62 -29.21
CA THR A 142 0.96 -14.95 -29.85
C THR A 142 0.10 -14.95 -31.11
N PHE A 143 0.47 -15.73 -32.12
CA PHE A 143 -0.33 -15.90 -33.33
C PHE A 143 -0.70 -17.37 -33.58
N PRO A 144 -1.91 -17.67 -34.12
CA PRO A 144 -2.41 -19.04 -34.21
C PRO A 144 -1.93 -19.81 -35.46
N SER A 145 -1.64 -19.11 -36.57
CA SER A 145 -1.09 -19.70 -37.80
C SER A 145 -0.64 -18.60 -38.77
N ALA A 146 0.23 -18.98 -39.71
CA ALA A 146 0.60 -18.13 -40.84
C ALA A 146 -0.34 -18.34 -42.06
N ASN A 147 -0.56 -17.30 -42.85
CA ASN A 147 -1.35 -17.26 -44.08
C ASN A 147 -0.44 -17.39 -45.32
N SER A 148 -0.99 -17.13 -46.52
CA SER A 148 -0.28 -17.23 -47.80
C SER A 148 0.25 -15.90 -48.36
N TYR A 149 0.26 -14.82 -47.57
CA TYR A 149 0.74 -13.51 -48.01
C TYR A 149 2.24 -13.56 -48.33
N SER A 150 2.62 -13.29 -49.57
CA SER A 150 4.02 -13.24 -50.01
C SER A 150 4.22 -12.05 -50.94
N SER A 151 4.99 -11.06 -50.51
CA SER A 151 5.32 -9.88 -51.29
C SER A 151 6.77 -9.48 -51.07
N ALA A 152 7.42 -8.99 -52.12
CA ALA A 152 8.76 -8.43 -52.02
C ALA A 152 8.72 -6.98 -51.52
N GLY A 153 9.84 -6.50 -50.99
CA GLY A 153 10.11 -5.10 -50.76
C GLY A 153 9.94 -4.58 -49.32
N ALA A 154 10.42 -3.37 -49.13
CA ALA A 154 10.27 -2.57 -47.91
C ALA A 154 10.23 -1.07 -48.26
N LEU A 155 9.60 -0.29 -47.40
CA LEU A 155 9.46 1.15 -47.52
C LEU A 155 9.62 1.86 -46.17
N VAL A 156 10.13 3.09 -46.21
CA VAL A 156 10.30 4.00 -45.07
C VAL A 156 9.70 5.36 -45.45
N GLY A 157 8.67 5.77 -44.71
CA GLY A 157 7.80 6.90 -45.03
C GLY A 157 6.56 6.50 -45.85
N GLY A 158 5.58 7.42 -45.96
CA GLY A 158 4.33 7.20 -46.70
C GLY A 158 3.18 8.04 -46.13
N ASP A 159 2.05 8.11 -46.86
CA ASP A 159 0.75 8.61 -46.38
C ASP A 159 0.70 10.01 -45.71
N GLY A 160 1.63 10.90 -46.06
CA GLY A 160 1.67 12.27 -45.53
C GLY A 160 2.27 12.38 -44.11
N VAL A 161 3.00 11.35 -43.66
CA VAL A 161 3.67 11.34 -42.35
C VAL A 161 4.95 12.19 -42.41
N GLY A 162 4.90 13.38 -41.81
CA GLY A 162 6.08 14.19 -41.52
C GLY A 162 6.86 13.61 -40.34
N GLN A 163 7.98 12.94 -40.61
CA GLN A 163 8.86 12.34 -39.60
C GLN A 163 10.30 12.25 -40.13
N SER A 164 11.24 11.87 -39.26
CA SER A 164 12.62 11.55 -39.62
C SER A 164 12.96 10.15 -39.18
N VAL A 165 13.57 9.35 -40.05
CA VAL A 165 13.96 7.96 -39.76
C VAL A 165 15.47 7.87 -39.79
N ALA A 166 16.06 7.51 -38.65
CA ALA A 166 17.50 7.46 -38.46
C ALA A 166 18.10 6.23 -39.14
N PHE A 167 17.50 5.06 -38.96
CA PHE A 167 17.87 3.88 -39.73
C PHE A 167 16.68 2.94 -39.84
N PHE A 168 16.76 2.02 -40.80
CA PHE A 168 15.83 0.91 -40.97
C PHE A 168 16.58 -0.34 -41.42
N ARG A 169 16.31 -1.49 -40.78
CA ARG A 169 16.94 -2.75 -41.15
C ARG A 169 16.08 -3.97 -40.87
N ILE A 170 16.29 -5.00 -41.70
CA ILE A 170 15.67 -6.31 -41.56
C ILE A 170 16.77 -7.32 -41.28
N HIS A 171 16.58 -8.16 -40.27
CA HIS A 171 17.45 -9.28 -39.88
C HIS A 171 16.73 -10.60 -40.12
N THR A 172 17.50 -11.63 -40.48
CA THR A 172 17.03 -13.02 -40.60
C THR A 172 17.25 -13.83 -39.30
N THR A 173 17.54 -13.13 -38.20
CA THR A 173 17.81 -13.71 -36.88
C THR A 173 17.12 -12.89 -35.78
N MET A 174 16.93 -13.50 -34.61
CA MET A 174 16.37 -12.84 -33.43
C MET A 174 17.44 -12.54 -32.39
N VAL A 175 17.10 -11.68 -31.42
CA VAL A 175 17.85 -11.55 -30.16
C VAL A 175 16.93 -11.94 -28.99
N PRO A 176 17.50 -12.30 -27.82
CA PRO A 176 16.71 -12.43 -26.61
C PRO A 176 15.92 -11.15 -26.32
N VAL A 177 14.66 -11.28 -25.95
CA VAL A 177 13.86 -10.16 -25.45
C VAL A 177 14.53 -9.59 -24.19
N ASN A 178 14.52 -8.27 -24.03
CA ASN A 178 15.29 -7.49 -23.04
C ASN A 178 16.79 -7.33 -23.36
N SER A 179 17.21 -7.60 -24.60
CA SER A 179 18.54 -7.18 -25.07
C SER A 179 18.66 -5.65 -25.11
N ARG A 180 19.89 -5.13 -25.27
CA ARG A 180 20.10 -3.68 -25.41
C ARG A 180 19.28 -3.10 -26.58
N PRO A 181 18.94 -1.80 -26.53
CA PRO A 181 18.33 -1.09 -27.65
C PRO A 181 19.09 -1.32 -28.97
N PRO A 182 18.39 -1.28 -30.12
CA PRO A 182 19.02 -1.21 -31.43
C PRO A 182 20.01 -0.04 -31.49
N VAL A 183 21.23 -0.29 -31.95
CA VAL A 183 22.25 0.74 -32.15
C VAL A 183 22.50 0.94 -33.63
N THR A 184 22.69 2.19 -34.06
CA THR A 184 22.84 2.56 -35.48
C THR A 184 23.98 1.81 -36.17
N ALA A 185 25.15 1.72 -35.52
CA ALA A 185 26.35 1.07 -36.07
C ALA A 185 26.25 -0.47 -36.21
N ASP A 186 25.26 -1.13 -35.61
CA ASP A 186 25.13 -2.60 -35.72
C ASP A 186 24.76 -3.02 -37.15
N ASN A 187 25.53 -3.92 -37.75
CA ASN A 187 25.28 -4.38 -39.13
C ASN A 187 25.42 -5.89 -39.34
N SER A 188 25.51 -6.68 -38.27
CA SER A 188 25.62 -8.13 -38.39
C SER A 188 24.28 -8.77 -38.78
N ASN A 189 24.29 -9.70 -39.74
CA ASN A 189 23.14 -10.53 -40.15
C ASN A 189 21.93 -9.75 -40.71
N THR A 190 22.16 -8.60 -41.32
CA THR A 190 21.13 -7.79 -41.98
C THR A 190 20.88 -8.27 -43.40
N LEU A 191 19.61 -8.45 -43.77
CA LEU A 191 19.15 -8.64 -45.16
C LEU A 191 19.17 -7.31 -45.92
N VAL A 192 18.76 -6.23 -45.25
CA VAL A 192 18.83 -4.85 -45.73
C VAL A 192 19.13 -3.94 -44.55
N HIS A 193 19.92 -2.90 -44.78
CA HIS A 193 20.22 -1.88 -43.76
C HIS A 193 20.39 -0.51 -44.42
N TRP A 194 19.44 0.38 -44.18
CA TRP A 194 19.52 1.78 -44.59
C TRP A 194 19.86 2.63 -43.37
N THR A 195 21.06 3.24 -43.36
CA THR A 195 21.52 4.12 -42.26
C THR A 195 21.16 5.58 -42.50
N PHE A 196 20.75 5.95 -43.72
CA PHE A 196 20.35 7.30 -44.10
C PHE A 196 21.39 8.42 -43.86
N ASP A 197 22.67 8.08 -43.74
CA ASP A 197 23.78 9.03 -43.58
C ASP A 197 24.12 9.78 -44.87
N GLY A 198 23.22 10.65 -45.30
CA GLY A 198 23.34 11.40 -46.56
C GLY A 198 23.15 10.55 -47.81
N THR A 199 22.77 9.28 -47.67
CA THR A 199 22.63 8.31 -48.76
C THR A 199 21.46 7.34 -48.54
N LEU A 200 20.92 6.81 -49.66
CA LEU A 200 19.92 5.73 -49.67
C LEU A 200 20.55 4.35 -49.93
N ALA A 201 21.88 4.26 -49.89
CA ALA A 201 22.60 3.01 -50.10
C ALA A 201 22.27 1.97 -49.02
N ASP A 202 22.27 0.70 -49.41
CA ASP A 202 22.15 -0.43 -48.52
C ASP A 202 23.52 -0.80 -47.93
N SER A 203 23.65 -0.58 -46.63
CA SER A 203 24.84 -0.86 -45.82
C SER A 203 24.98 -2.34 -45.47
N SER A 204 23.98 -3.19 -45.74
CA SER A 204 24.09 -4.63 -45.44
C SER A 204 25.08 -5.37 -46.35
N GLY A 205 25.44 -4.77 -47.49
CA GLY A 205 26.26 -5.40 -48.52
C GLY A 205 25.48 -6.26 -49.53
N ASN A 206 24.16 -6.40 -49.37
CA ASN A 206 23.31 -7.16 -50.30
C ASN A 206 22.81 -6.34 -51.51
N GLY A 207 23.01 -5.01 -51.48
CA GLY A 207 22.76 -4.13 -52.62
C GLY A 207 21.31 -3.68 -52.81
N TYR A 208 20.47 -3.80 -51.78
CA TYR A 208 19.07 -3.37 -51.81
C TYR A 208 18.92 -1.86 -51.55
N ASN A 209 19.60 -1.02 -52.34
CA ASN A 209 19.58 0.45 -52.20
C ASN A 209 18.14 0.98 -52.30
N ALA A 210 17.72 1.87 -51.40
CA ALA A 210 16.41 2.50 -51.50
C ALA A 210 16.39 3.56 -52.62
N THR A 211 15.19 3.82 -53.14
CA THR A 211 14.93 4.93 -54.09
C THR A 211 13.75 5.74 -53.59
N MET A 212 13.82 7.07 -53.70
CA MET A 212 12.68 7.94 -53.39
C MET A 212 11.57 7.77 -54.44
N THR A 213 10.32 7.71 -53.98
CA THR A 213 9.15 7.68 -54.87
C THR A 213 8.81 9.03 -55.50
N GLY A 214 9.39 10.12 -54.99
CA GLY A 214 9.31 11.45 -55.58
C GLY A 214 10.34 12.40 -54.97
N GLY A 215 10.89 13.32 -55.77
CA GLY A 215 11.89 14.29 -55.32
C GLY A 215 13.25 13.68 -54.96
N SER A 216 14.15 14.52 -54.41
CA SER A 216 15.44 14.10 -53.87
C SER A 216 15.34 13.82 -52.37
N ALA A 217 16.11 12.86 -51.87
CA ALA A 217 16.20 12.60 -50.44
C ALA A 217 16.72 13.84 -49.68
N SER A 218 16.09 14.12 -48.54
CA SER A 218 16.48 15.20 -47.63
C SER A 218 16.87 14.60 -46.28
N TYR A 219 17.90 15.15 -45.66
CA TYR A 219 18.48 14.60 -44.45
C TYR A 219 18.59 15.66 -43.36
N VAL A 220 18.40 15.24 -42.10
CA VAL A 220 18.59 16.06 -40.90
C VAL A 220 19.51 15.33 -39.94
N THR A 221 20.16 16.05 -39.02
CA THR A 221 20.99 15.40 -38.00
C THR A 221 20.14 14.47 -37.12
N THR A 222 20.61 13.24 -36.95
CA THR A 222 20.07 12.26 -36.02
C THR A 222 20.36 12.69 -34.59
N PRO A 223 19.34 12.92 -33.73
CA PRO A 223 19.56 13.20 -32.33
C PRO A 223 20.29 12.05 -31.63
N GLY A 224 21.21 12.34 -30.72
CA GLY A 224 21.85 11.33 -29.87
C GLY A 224 23.08 10.62 -30.46
N GLN A 225 23.60 11.04 -31.61
CA GLN A 225 24.79 10.43 -32.25
C GLN A 225 26.10 10.52 -31.43
N ASN A 226 26.14 11.34 -30.39
CA ASN A 226 27.25 11.43 -29.43
C ASN A 226 26.90 10.81 -28.07
N LEU A 227 25.83 10.02 -28.00
CA LEU A 227 25.34 9.44 -26.77
C LEU A 227 26.02 8.11 -26.48
N ALA A 228 26.73 8.06 -25.36
CA ALA A 228 27.08 6.82 -24.70
C ALA A 228 26.02 6.50 -23.62
N VAL A 229 25.70 5.22 -23.42
CA VAL A 229 24.71 4.78 -22.43
C VAL A 229 25.34 3.75 -21.50
N ALA A 230 25.51 4.10 -20.23
CA ALA A 230 25.96 3.18 -19.18
C ALA A 230 24.78 2.39 -18.60
N PHE A 231 24.86 1.06 -18.62
CA PHE A 231 23.78 0.20 -18.13
C PHE A 231 24.30 -0.88 -17.16
N PRO A 232 24.58 -0.51 -15.89
CA PRO A 232 25.09 -1.42 -14.88
C PRO A 232 24.02 -2.37 -14.34
N LYS A 233 24.39 -3.64 -14.17
CA LYS A 233 23.58 -4.69 -13.54
C LYS A 233 24.41 -5.58 -12.63
N THR A 234 23.74 -6.40 -11.81
CA THR A 234 24.37 -7.63 -11.31
C THR A 234 24.32 -8.71 -12.38
N TYR A 235 25.32 -9.57 -12.41
CA TYR A 235 25.34 -10.70 -13.35
C TYR A 235 24.10 -11.59 -13.18
N ASN A 236 23.50 -12.01 -14.29
CA ASN A 236 22.23 -12.76 -14.34
C ASN A 236 21.06 -12.11 -13.57
N ALA A 237 21.01 -10.77 -13.50
CA ALA A 237 19.83 -10.08 -12.98
C ALA A 237 18.56 -10.52 -13.76
N PRO A 238 17.46 -10.85 -13.08
CA PRO A 238 16.20 -11.22 -13.73
C PRO A 238 15.69 -10.11 -14.68
N SER A 239 14.97 -10.46 -15.75
CA SER A 239 14.49 -9.48 -16.76
C SER A 239 13.63 -8.33 -16.22
N TRP A 240 13.03 -8.49 -15.04
CA TRP A 240 12.18 -7.51 -14.38
C TRP A 240 12.92 -6.56 -13.42
N THR A 241 14.25 -6.70 -13.27
CA THR A 241 15.10 -5.84 -12.42
C THR A 241 16.54 -5.78 -12.96
N ASN A 242 17.28 -4.72 -12.64
CA ASN A 242 18.71 -4.65 -13.00
C ASN A 242 19.63 -5.29 -11.97
N TRP A 243 19.08 -5.79 -10.85
CA TRP A 243 19.89 -6.46 -9.84
C TRP A 243 19.13 -7.54 -9.07
N ALA A 244 19.87 -8.54 -8.60
CA ALA A 244 19.52 -9.41 -7.49
C ALA A 244 20.49 -9.15 -6.33
N SER A 245 20.14 -9.55 -5.10
CA SER A 245 21.02 -9.28 -3.96
C SER A 245 22.37 -9.96 -4.13
N LEU A 246 23.45 -9.22 -3.85
CA LEU A 246 24.79 -9.78 -3.78
C LEU A 246 24.85 -10.80 -2.64
N ARG A 247 25.51 -11.94 -2.87
CA ARG A 247 25.78 -12.92 -1.82
C ARG A 247 26.94 -12.41 -0.97
N ALA A 248 26.61 -11.85 0.20
CA ALA A 248 27.61 -11.36 1.14
C ALA A 248 28.58 -12.49 1.54
N GLY A 249 29.87 -12.16 1.67
CA GLY A 249 30.94 -13.12 2.00
C GLY A 249 31.42 -14.02 0.84
N TYR A 250 30.81 -13.92 -0.35
CA TYR A 250 31.23 -14.66 -1.54
C TYR A 250 31.65 -13.70 -2.68
N PRO A 251 32.38 -14.19 -3.71
CA PRO A 251 32.58 -13.44 -4.94
C PRO A 251 31.25 -13.15 -5.63
N ASN A 252 31.09 -11.91 -6.10
CA ASN A 252 29.93 -11.46 -6.85
C ASN A 252 30.39 -10.88 -8.20
N GLN A 253 29.59 -11.04 -9.24
CA GLN A 253 29.90 -10.52 -10.57
C GLN A 253 28.93 -9.41 -10.96
N LEU A 254 29.48 -8.33 -11.51
CA LEU A 254 28.70 -7.24 -12.09
C LEU A 254 28.65 -7.40 -13.61
N ASP A 255 27.73 -6.69 -14.25
CA ASP A 255 27.55 -6.77 -15.70
C ASP A 255 27.25 -5.40 -16.31
N GLY A 256 28.13 -4.96 -17.20
CA GLY A 256 27.99 -3.74 -17.99
C GLY A 256 27.88 -3.98 -19.49
N THR A 257 27.79 -5.24 -19.95
CA THR A 257 27.86 -5.58 -21.40
C THR A 257 26.68 -5.05 -22.21
N ALA A 258 25.60 -4.65 -21.54
CA ALA A 258 24.46 -4.00 -22.15
C ALA A 258 24.65 -2.48 -22.37
N SER A 259 25.80 -1.92 -21.97
CA SER A 259 26.17 -0.53 -22.28
C SER A 259 26.65 -0.40 -23.72
N TYR A 260 26.39 0.74 -24.34
CA TYR A 260 26.65 0.93 -25.78
C TYR A 260 26.85 2.42 -26.13
N SER A 261 27.25 2.65 -27.38
CA SER A 261 27.40 3.95 -28.03
C SER A 261 26.43 4.06 -29.20
N GLU A 262 25.72 5.18 -29.36
CA GLU A 262 24.89 5.44 -30.55
C GLU A 262 25.66 6.06 -31.71
N ALA A 263 26.97 6.27 -31.57
CA ALA A 263 27.80 6.77 -32.65
C ALA A 263 27.85 5.77 -33.81
N ASP A 264 27.62 6.27 -35.03
CA ASP A 264 27.64 5.47 -36.27
C ASP A 264 28.93 4.67 -36.50
N ALA A 265 30.05 5.15 -35.96
CA ALA A 265 31.35 4.51 -36.15
C ALA A 265 31.46 3.16 -35.42
N THR A 266 30.88 3.03 -34.22
CA THR A 266 30.94 1.79 -33.44
C THR A 266 29.92 1.76 -32.30
N PRO A 267 29.31 0.59 -32.03
CA PRO A 267 28.46 0.41 -30.86
C PRO A 267 29.27 0.24 -29.55
N GLY A 268 30.60 0.09 -29.66
CA GLY A 268 31.48 -0.28 -28.56
C GLY A 268 31.76 0.86 -27.58
N VAL A 269 31.89 0.48 -26.31
CA VAL A 269 32.32 1.39 -25.22
C VAL A 269 33.41 0.75 -24.38
N THR A 270 34.22 1.58 -23.75
CA THR A 270 35.14 1.18 -22.67
C THR A 270 34.49 1.39 -21.32
N TYR A 271 34.89 0.62 -20.31
CA TYR A 271 34.23 0.57 -19.00
C TYR A 271 35.15 1.08 -17.89
N TYR A 272 34.56 1.72 -16.88
CA TYR A 272 35.23 1.98 -15.61
C TYR A 272 34.22 1.90 -14.46
N TRP A 273 34.45 0.94 -13.56
CA TRP A 273 33.63 0.75 -12.37
C TRP A 273 34.20 1.44 -11.14
N SER A 274 33.32 2.04 -10.34
CA SER A 274 33.68 2.61 -9.05
C SER A 274 32.63 2.33 -7.98
N GLN A 275 33.06 2.25 -6.73
CA GLN A 275 32.16 2.21 -5.58
C GLN A 275 31.99 3.64 -5.07
N ILE A 276 30.75 4.12 -5.01
CA ILE A 276 30.39 5.44 -4.48
C ILE A 276 30.17 5.36 -2.97
N SER A 277 29.45 4.35 -2.51
CA SER A 277 29.19 4.09 -1.09
C SER A 277 28.93 2.61 -0.83
N GLY A 278 29.05 2.20 0.43
CA GLY A 278 28.72 0.86 0.89
C GLY A 278 29.23 0.59 2.31
N PRO A 279 28.73 -0.47 2.98
CA PRO A 279 29.15 -0.84 4.34
C PRO A 279 30.65 -1.15 4.48
N THR A 280 31.27 -1.68 3.41
CA THR A 280 32.70 -2.03 3.34
C THR A 280 33.29 -1.57 2.02
N ILE A 281 34.61 -1.53 1.92
CA ILE A 281 35.31 -1.29 0.65
C ILE A 281 35.42 -2.62 -0.10
N LEU A 282 34.82 -2.70 -1.30
CA LEU A 282 34.88 -3.89 -2.14
C LEU A 282 36.26 -4.04 -2.79
N ARG A 283 36.74 -5.29 -2.88
CA ARG A 283 37.94 -5.65 -3.66
C ARG A 283 37.52 -6.08 -5.06
N TRP A 284 38.16 -5.50 -6.08
CA TRP A 284 37.80 -5.67 -7.50
C TRP A 284 38.84 -6.54 -8.22
N SER A 285 38.41 -7.40 -9.14
CA SER A 285 39.34 -8.12 -10.03
C SER A 285 40.01 -7.17 -11.03
N ASP A 286 39.22 -6.37 -11.74
CA ASP A 286 39.65 -5.33 -12.68
C ASP A 286 38.48 -4.36 -12.92
N ARG A 287 38.67 -3.07 -12.67
CA ARG A 287 37.60 -2.07 -12.82
C ARG A 287 37.31 -1.69 -14.27
N THR A 288 38.13 -2.11 -15.22
CA THR A 288 38.01 -1.74 -16.63
C THR A 288 37.31 -2.81 -17.48
N GLN A 289 37.01 -3.97 -16.91
CA GLN A 289 36.26 -5.03 -17.57
C GLN A 289 34.76 -4.74 -17.59
N ALA A 290 34.07 -5.24 -18.62
CA ALA A 290 32.62 -5.18 -18.70
C ALA A 290 31.94 -5.96 -17.55
N GLN A 291 32.55 -7.08 -17.12
CA GLN A 291 31.98 -7.98 -16.11
C GLN A 291 32.96 -8.28 -14.95
N PRO A 292 33.27 -7.29 -14.10
CA PRO A 292 34.23 -7.47 -13.02
C PRO A 292 33.70 -8.33 -11.88
N LEU A 293 34.61 -8.99 -11.15
CA LEU A 293 34.32 -9.66 -9.88
C LEU A 293 34.59 -8.71 -8.71
N VAL A 294 33.70 -8.73 -7.73
CA VAL A 294 33.83 -8.02 -6.46
C VAL A 294 33.75 -8.99 -5.27
N THR A 295 34.56 -8.76 -4.25
CA THR A 295 34.58 -9.53 -2.99
C THR A 295 34.58 -8.61 -1.77
N GLY A 296 34.25 -9.17 -0.60
CA GLY A 296 34.23 -8.43 0.67
C GLY A 296 32.90 -7.72 0.98
N ALA A 297 31.83 -8.03 0.24
CA ALA A 297 30.50 -7.52 0.53
C ALA A 297 29.97 -8.09 1.87
N ILE A 298 29.36 -7.23 2.68
CA ILE A 298 28.58 -7.59 3.87
C ILE A 298 27.15 -7.04 3.73
N PHE A 299 26.25 -7.41 4.62
CA PHE A 299 24.86 -6.95 4.61
C PHE A 299 24.72 -5.42 4.49
N GLY A 300 23.89 -4.96 3.54
CA GLY A 300 23.55 -3.55 3.33
C GLY A 300 23.60 -3.11 1.86
N THR A 301 23.35 -1.82 1.62
CA THR A 301 23.29 -1.24 0.26
C THR A 301 24.66 -0.75 -0.20
N TYR A 302 25.05 -1.10 -1.42
CA TYR A 302 26.17 -0.54 -2.15
C TYR A 302 25.65 0.32 -3.31
N VAL A 303 26.26 1.49 -3.52
CA VAL A 303 26.05 2.30 -4.72
C VAL A 303 27.29 2.16 -5.59
N LEU A 304 27.13 1.49 -6.73
CA LEU A 304 28.21 1.19 -7.68
C LEU A 304 27.97 1.97 -8.97
N ARG A 305 28.97 2.72 -9.43
CA ARG A 305 28.88 3.51 -10.66
C ARG A 305 29.62 2.81 -11.79
N LEU A 306 28.95 2.67 -12.93
CA LEU A 306 29.58 2.36 -14.20
C LEU A 306 29.69 3.65 -15.01
N THR A 307 30.92 4.00 -15.39
CA THR A 307 31.21 5.02 -16.38
C THR A 307 31.63 4.33 -17.67
N VAL A 308 31.05 4.74 -18.79
CA VAL A 308 31.41 4.24 -20.12
C VAL A 308 31.87 5.38 -21.02
N THR A 309 32.83 5.09 -21.89
CA THR A 309 33.36 6.04 -22.88
C THR A 309 33.31 5.42 -24.26
N ASP A 310 32.69 6.12 -25.22
CA ASP A 310 32.63 5.71 -26.62
C ASP A 310 33.94 6.02 -27.39
N ALA A 311 33.99 5.65 -28.68
CA ALA A 311 35.14 5.93 -29.53
C ALA A 311 35.33 7.43 -29.89
N GLY A 312 34.27 8.23 -29.76
CA GLY A 312 34.30 9.69 -29.93
C GLY A 312 34.82 10.43 -28.69
N GLY A 313 35.03 9.72 -27.57
CA GLY A 313 35.45 10.28 -26.29
C GLY A 313 34.29 10.81 -25.44
N ASN A 314 33.03 10.58 -25.83
CA ASN A 314 31.88 10.96 -25.03
C ASN A 314 31.72 9.97 -23.86
N THR A 315 31.40 10.49 -22.69
CA THR A 315 31.28 9.71 -21.45
C THR A 315 29.87 9.73 -20.91
N SER A 316 29.42 8.60 -20.36
CA SER A 316 28.15 8.47 -19.64
C SER A 316 28.35 7.69 -18.35
N SER A 317 27.54 7.97 -17.33
CA SER A 317 27.61 7.29 -16.04
C SER A 317 26.23 6.92 -15.52
N SER A 318 26.13 5.76 -14.89
CA SER A 318 24.91 5.28 -14.25
C SER A 318 25.23 4.58 -12.94
N ASP A 319 24.35 4.76 -11.96
CA ASP A 319 24.49 4.23 -10.60
C ASP A 319 23.59 3.02 -10.39
N LEU A 320 24.17 1.93 -9.92
CA LEU A 320 23.50 0.73 -9.46
C LEU A 320 23.44 0.73 -7.94
N SER A 321 22.25 0.96 -7.38
CA SER A 321 21.98 0.76 -5.96
C SER A 321 21.56 -0.68 -5.72
N VAL A 322 22.45 -1.48 -5.14
CA VAL A 322 22.32 -2.93 -4.98
C VAL A 322 22.49 -3.32 -3.52
N GLY A 323 21.60 -4.15 -3.00
CA GLY A 323 21.75 -4.69 -1.66
C GLY A 323 22.55 -6.00 -1.62
N ALA A 324 23.25 -6.25 -0.52
CA ALA A 324 23.94 -7.50 -0.23
C ALA A 324 23.32 -8.16 0.99
N VAL A 325 23.20 -9.49 0.97
CA VAL A 325 22.72 -10.30 2.11
C VAL A 325 23.54 -11.57 2.27
N ALA A 326 23.73 -12.01 3.51
CA ALA A 326 24.26 -13.35 3.78
C ALA A 326 23.16 -14.37 3.54
N MET A 327 23.48 -15.45 2.81
CA MET A 327 22.53 -16.52 2.50
C MET A 327 23.23 -17.87 2.35
N ASP A 328 22.51 -18.92 2.69
CA ASP A 328 22.95 -20.30 2.47
C ASP A 328 22.89 -20.70 0.97
N ASN A 329 23.20 -21.96 0.68
CA ASN A 329 23.26 -22.45 -0.70
C ASN A 329 21.89 -22.55 -1.38
N ASN A 330 20.80 -22.56 -0.60
CA ASN A 330 19.44 -22.53 -1.13
C ASN A 330 18.94 -21.10 -1.33
N GLY A 331 19.77 -20.09 -1.04
CA GLY A 331 19.40 -18.68 -1.13
C GLY A 331 18.57 -18.19 0.06
N VAL A 332 18.47 -18.97 1.14
CA VAL A 332 17.76 -18.55 2.36
C VAL A 332 18.67 -17.64 3.19
N VAL A 333 18.13 -16.50 3.60
CA VAL A 333 18.87 -15.43 4.28
C VAL A 333 19.32 -15.89 5.66
N VAL A 334 20.56 -15.55 6.01
CA VAL A 334 21.13 -15.72 7.35
C VAL A 334 21.19 -14.35 8.02
N ASN A 335 20.25 -14.09 8.93
CA ASN A 335 20.15 -12.81 9.63
C ASN A 335 21.26 -12.66 10.70
N ALA A 336 21.75 -11.44 10.90
CA ALA A 336 22.68 -11.13 11.99
C ALA A 336 22.00 -11.26 13.36
N ASP A 337 20.73 -10.89 13.44
CA ASP A 337 19.90 -11.00 14.63
C ASP A 337 18.89 -12.15 14.48
N PRO A 338 18.98 -13.22 15.28
CA PRO A 338 18.06 -14.36 15.17
C PRO A 338 16.60 -14.00 15.51
N ARG A 339 16.35 -12.85 16.16
CA ARG A 339 15.00 -12.35 16.40
C ARG A 339 14.29 -11.98 15.10
N ALA A 340 15.03 -11.69 14.03
CA ALA A 340 14.45 -11.47 12.70
C ALA A 340 13.69 -12.72 12.21
N ASP A 341 14.28 -13.90 12.35
CA ASP A 341 13.62 -15.16 11.96
C ASP A 341 12.42 -15.48 12.85
N GLN A 342 12.46 -15.08 14.13
CA GLN A 342 11.32 -15.21 15.04
C GLN A 342 10.15 -14.29 14.63
N ILE A 343 10.44 -13.07 14.16
CA ILE A 343 9.43 -12.07 13.78
C ILE A 343 8.89 -12.29 12.38
N PHE A 344 9.74 -12.69 11.42
CA PHE A 344 9.42 -12.75 9.99
C PHE A 344 9.42 -14.15 9.39
N GLY A 345 9.82 -15.19 10.14
CA GLY A 345 10.08 -16.51 9.56
C GLY A 345 11.33 -16.51 8.65
N PRO A 346 11.69 -17.67 8.06
CA PRO A 346 12.78 -17.73 7.09
C PRO A 346 12.43 -16.90 5.85
N MET A 347 13.43 -16.30 5.21
CA MET A 347 13.25 -15.40 4.06
C MET A 347 14.17 -15.80 2.90
N ILE A 348 13.66 -15.81 1.67
CA ILE A 348 14.47 -16.05 0.47
C ILE A 348 15.12 -14.73 0.02
N ALA A 349 16.39 -14.73 -0.36
CA ALA A 349 17.07 -13.52 -0.85
C ALA A 349 16.37 -12.93 -2.08
N PHE A 350 16.40 -11.60 -2.23
CA PHE A 350 15.81 -10.91 -3.37
C PHE A 350 16.45 -11.34 -4.70
N GLY A 351 15.61 -11.71 -5.68
CA GLY A 351 16.03 -12.26 -6.97
C GLY A 351 16.32 -13.77 -6.94
N LYS A 352 16.17 -14.44 -5.79
CA LYS A 352 16.21 -15.91 -5.66
C LYS A 352 14.83 -16.55 -5.53
N ASN A 353 13.77 -15.75 -5.38
CA ASN A 353 12.41 -16.23 -5.39
C ASN A 353 12.04 -16.81 -6.77
N PRO A 354 11.60 -18.08 -6.88
CA PRO A 354 11.14 -18.65 -8.14
C PRO A 354 9.99 -17.85 -8.79
N TRP A 355 9.17 -17.18 -7.98
CA TRP A 355 8.08 -16.30 -8.43
C TRP A 355 8.54 -14.84 -8.48
N GLY A 356 9.26 -14.47 -9.53
CA GLY A 356 9.88 -13.15 -9.66
C GLY A 356 8.90 -11.97 -9.59
N TYR A 357 7.61 -12.19 -9.90
CA TYR A 357 6.59 -11.17 -9.76
C TYR A 357 6.39 -10.71 -8.29
N ALA A 358 6.46 -11.63 -7.32
CA ALA A 358 6.36 -11.28 -5.91
C ALA A 358 7.52 -10.36 -5.47
N ASP A 359 8.74 -10.65 -5.94
CA ASP A 359 9.92 -9.83 -5.67
C ASP A 359 9.83 -8.46 -6.35
N GLN A 360 9.37 -8.43 -7.61
CA GLN A 360 9.13 -7.19 -8.34
C GLN A 360 8.13 -6.30 -7.59
N GLN A 361 6.98 -6.84 -7.17
CA GLN A 361 5.95 -6.07 -6.47
C GLN A 361 6.40 -5.63 -5.07
N ALA A 362 7.18 -6.45 -4.36
CA ALA A 362 7.78 -6.04 -3.09
C ALA A 362 8.69 -4.82 -3.26
N LYS A 363 9.55 -4.80 -4.30
CA LYS A 363 10.39 -3.65 -4.61
C LYS A 363 9.56 -2.44 -5.06
N ASN A 364 8.61 -2.63 -5.97
CA ASN A 364 7.73 -1.55 -6.46
C ASN A 364 7.00 -0.87 -5.31
N SER A 365 6.51 -1.64 -4.34
CA SER A 365 5.85 -1.09 -3.16
C SER A 365 6.76 -0.14 -2.38
N VAL A 366 8.04 -0.48 -2.17
CA VAL A 366 9.00 0.40 -1.48
C VAL A 366 9.17 1.73 -2.22
N ASP A 367 9.38 1.65 -3.54
CA ASP A 367 9.63 2.84 -4.36
C ASP A 367 8.38 3.76 -4.40
N LEU A 368 7.19 3.17 -4.57
CA LEU A 368 5.91 3.88 -4.59
C LEU A 368 5.60 4.52 -3.24
N ARG A 369 5.86 3.84 -2.13
CA ARG A 369 5.59 4.38 -0.78
C ARG A 369 6.52 5.52 -0.42
N LEU A 370 7.82 5.43 -0.75
CA LEU A 370 8.74 6.55 -0.57
C LEU A 370 8.35 7.77 -1.41
N ALA A 371 7.98 7.55 -2.67
CA ALA A 371 7.49 8.63 -3.54
C ALA A 371 6.21 9.27 -2.96
N ALA A 372 5.28 8.46 -2.48
CA ALA A 372 4.05 8.93 -1.84
C ALA A 372 4.35 9.76 -0.58
N TYR A 373 5.24 9.30 0.31
CA TYR A 373 5.61 10.06 1.51
C TYR A 373 6.19 11.42 1.17
N SER A 374 7.02 11.51 0.12
CA SER A 374 7.59 12.78 -0.32
C SER A 374 6.55 13.69 -0.96
N ALA A 375 5.75 13.16 -1.90
CA ALA A 375 4.76 13.94 -2.65
C ALA A 375 3.63 14.48 -1.77
N GLN A 376 3.28 13.74 -0.71
CA GLN A 376 2.20 14.09 0.22
C GLN A 376 2.69 14.83 1.47
N GLY A 377 3.99 15.10 1.60
CA GLY A 377 4.56 15.78 2.78
C GLY A 377 4.39 14.98 4.07
N LEU A 378 4.60 13.66 4.03
CA LEU A 378 4.37 12.73 5.14
C LEU A 378 5.64 12.32 5.88
N ASN A 379 6.77 12.92 5.56
CA ASN A 379 8.02 12.68 6.24
C ASN A 379 8.77 14.00 6.47
N PRO A 380 8.52 14.71 7.60
CA PRO A 380 7.53 14.39 8.63
C PRO A 380 6.10 14.75 8.23
N PRO A 381 5.06 14.07 8.75
CA PRO A 381 3.67 14.47 8.54
C PRO A 381 3.35 15.80 9.23
N PRO A 382 2.31 16.55 8.81
CA PRO A 382 2.04 17.90 9.31
C PRO A 382 1.91 17.99 10.84
N TRP A 383 1.30 16.97 11.45
CA TRP A 383 1.11 16.90 12.88
C TRP A 383 2.39 16.60 13.65
N ALA A 384 3.48 16.15 13.02
CA ALA A 384 4.76 15.92 13.69
C ALA A 384 5.61 17.20 13.81
N THR A 385 5.24 18.27 13.10
CA THR A 385 5.84 19.60 13.22
C THR A 385 5.23 20.33 14.41
N LEU A 386 6.04 20.66 15.42
CA LEU A 386 5.58 21.33 16.63
C LEU A 386 5.45 22.84 16.45
N GLY A 387 4.41 23.42 17.06
CA GLY A 387 4.29 24.85 17.24
C GLY A 387 5.20 25.38 18.36
N ALA A 388 5.44 26.68 18.36
CA ALA A 388 6.20 27.36 19.39
C ALA A 388 5.46 27.33 20.74
N GLY A 389 6.23 27.27 21.84
CA GLY A 389 5.70 27.27 23.20
C GLY A 389 5.01 25.96 23.58
N THR A 390 4.19 26.01 24.63
CA THR A 390 3.44 24.85 25.15
C THR A 390 2.02 25.25 25.50
N VAL A 391 1.14 24.26 25.63
CA VAL A 391 -0.27 24.45 26.00
C VAL A 391 -0.64 23.71 27.28
N SER A 392 -1.66 24.21 27.97
CA SER A 392 -2.33 23.54 29.07
C SER A 392 -3.82 23.46 28.79
N TYR A 393 -4.40 22.28 29.02
CA TYR A 393 -5.80 21.98 28.72
C TYR A 393 -6.30 20.86 29.64
N THR A 394 -7.62 20.68 29.72
CA THR A 394 -8.22 19.55 30.45
C THR A 394 -8.76 18.54 29.46
N PHE A 395 -8.46 17.27 29.69
CA PHE A 395 -8.89 16.19 28.82
C PHE A 395 -10.34 15.79 29.17
N THR A 396 -11.34 16.23 28.40
CA THR A 396 -12.76 15.93 28.66
C THR A 396 -13.53 15.56 27.38
N SER A 397 -14.54 14.68 27.47
CA SER A 397 -15.45 14.31 26.36
C SER A 397 -16.59 15.30 26.11
N GLY A 398 -16.42 16.56 26.56
CA GLY A 398 -17.40 17.65 26.52
C GLY A 398 -16.92 18.84 27.36
N VAL A 399 -17.68 19.92 27.47
CA VAL A 399 -17.28 21.08 28.31
C VAL A 399 -17.74 20.87 29.76
N PRO A 400 -16.83 20.91 30.75
CA PRO A 400 -17.22 20.78 32.16
C PRO A 400 -18.14 21.92 32.59
N ALA A 401 -19.28 21.59 33.21
CA ALA A 401 -20.12 22.58 33.87
C ALA A 401 -19.36 23.17 35.07
N CYS A 402 -19.20 24.49 35.10
CA CYS A 402 -18.48 25.20 36.17
C CYS A 402 -19.45 26.03 37.03
N THR A 403 -20.44 26.66 36.41
CA THR A 403 -21.43 27.53 37.07
C THR A 403 -22.80 27.41 36.41
N THR A 404 -23.78 28.19 36.83
CA THR A 404 -25.12 28.21 36.23
C THR A 404 -25.63 29.63 36.00
N LEU A 405 -26.56 29.77 35.07
CA LEU A 405 -27.31 31.02 34.90
C LEU A 405 -28.16 31.31 36.14
N THR A 406 -28.20 32.57 36.58
CA THR A 406 -29.06 33.01 37.70
C THR A 406 -30.40 33.57 37.24
N ALA A 407 -30.55 33.87 35.96
CA ALA A 407 -31.79 34.34 35.34
C ALA A 407 -31.96 33.80 33.92
N ASN A 408 -33.18 33.86 33.40
CA ASN A 408 -33.46 33.53 32.00
C ASN A 408 -32.81 34.57 31.08
N ILE A 409 -32.27 34.13 29.94
CA ILE A 409 -31.71 35.00 28.90
C ILE A 409 -32.37 34.71 27.55
N THR A 410 -32.48 35.73 26.70
CA THR A 410 -32.99 35.60 25.31
C THR A 410 -31.86 35.27 24.33
N ALA A 411 -32.22 34.89 23.09
CA ALA A 411 -31.26 34.67 22.01
C ALA A 411 -30.41 35.91 21.68
N SER A 412 -30.97 37.11 21.86
CA SER A 412 -30.30 38.39 21.62
C SER A 412 -29.68 39.02 22.87
N ALA A 413 -29.69 38.32 24.02
CA ALA A 413 -29.15 38.86 25.27
C ALA A 413 -27.65 39.18 25.14
N THR A 414 -27.29 40.42 25.52
CA THR A 414 -25.90 40.92 25.56
C THR A 414 -25.29 40.86 26.96
N SER A 415 -26.05 40.40 27.96
CA SER A 415 -25.63 40.24 29.35
C SER A 415 -26.03 38.87 29.86
N ILE A 416 -25.08 38.13 30.44
CA ILE A 416 -25.26 36.74 30.91
C ILE A 416 -24.97 36.70 32.41
N PRO A 417 -25.98 36.57 33.28
CA PRO A 417 -25.80 36.55 34.73
C PRO A 417 -25.50 35.12 35.21
N ILE A 418 -24.40 34.95 35.96
CA ILE A 418 -23.89 33.66 36.44
C ILE A 418 -23.76 33.62 37.98
N ALA A 419 -23.87 32.42 38.55
CA ALA A 419 -23.85 32.22 40.00
C ALA A 419 -22.44 32.29 40.63
N GLN A 420 -21.42 31.90 39.86
CA GLN A 420 -20.02 31.79 40.29
C GLN A 420 -19.06 32.03 39.12
N ALA A 421 -18.14 32.98 39.28
CA ALA A 421 -17.18 33.40 38.26
C ALA A 421 -15.78 32.76 38.41
N SER A 422 -15.43 32.25 39.59
CA SER A 422 -14.06 31.82 39.94
C SER A 422 -13.54 30.61 39.15
N CYS A 423 -14.42 29.83 38.55
CA CYS A 423 -14.07 28.67 37.72
C CYS A 423 -14.01 28.98 36.22
N LEU A 424 -14.20 30.25 35.82
CA LEU A 424 -14.03 30.74 34.45
C LEU A 424 -12.76 31.60 34.34
N ASN A 425 -12.07 31.56 33.21
CA ASN A 425 -10.93 32.43 32.92
C ASN A 425 -11.40 33.83 32.51
N LEU A 426 -11.76 34.65 33.48
CA LEU A 426 -12.27 36.02 33.26
C LEU A 426 -11.21 37.11 33.51
N SER A 427 -9.99 36.73 33.88
CA SER A 427 -8.86 37.67 34.05
C SER A 427 -8.17 38.00 32.73
N GLN A 428 -8.42 37.22 31.67
CA GLN A 428 -7.96 37.46 30.31
C GLN A 428 -9.18 37.54 29.39
N LEU A 429 -9.57 38.77 29.04
CA LEU A 429 -10.69 39.05 28.14
C LEU A 429 -10.17 39.63 26.81
N PRO A 430 -10.86 39.37 25.68
CA PRO A 430 -12.08 38.57 25.57
C PRO A 430 -11.84 37.07 25.76
N THR A 431 -12.88 36.33 26.16
CA THR A 431 -12.83 34.87 26.37
C THR A 431 -14.10 34.17 25.88
N THR A 432 -14.16 32.84 25.98
CA THR A 432 -15.26 32.02 25.43
C THR A 432 -15.88 31.13 26.48
N ILE A 433 -17.20 31.15 26.61
CA ILE A 433 -17.95 30.21 27.47
C ILE A 433 -18.88 29.34 26.62
N MET A 434 -19.37 28.24 27.20
CA MET A 434 -20.38 27.39 26.60
C MET A 434 -21.63 27.32 27.50
N LEU A 435 -22.80 27.57 26.93
CA LEU A 435 -24.10 27.50 27.59
C LEU A 435 -24.79 26.18 27.25
N GLY A 436 -25.29 25.49 28.28
CA GLY A 436 -26.13 24.30 28.17
C GLY A 436 -25.50 23.14 27.38
N GLY A 437 -24.18 23.15 27.21
CA GLY A 437 -23.49 22.17 26.38
C GLY A 437 -23.65 22.39 24.87
N GLN A 438 -24.20 23.52 24.40
CA GLN A 438 -24.60 23.69 23.00
C GLN A 438 -24.22 25.03 22.36
N GLU A 439 -24.18 26.14 23.11
CA GLU A 439 -23.95 27.47 22.52
C GLU A 439 -22.64 28.08 23.01
N LEU A 440 -21.71 28.33 22.08
CA LEU A 440 -20.47 29.07 22.31
C LEU A 440 -20.76 30.58 22.29
N VAL A 441 -20.29 31.25 23.35
CA VAL A 441 -20.47 32.69 23.52
C VAL A 441 -19.15 33.38 23.85
N ARG A 442 -18.80 34.41 23.09
CA ARG A 442 -17.63 35.25 23.33
C ARG A 442 -17.96 36.41 24.26
N ILE A 443 -17.18 36.54 25.32
CA ILE A 443 -17.36 37.46 26.45
C ILE A 443 -16.26 38.53 26.41
N SER A 444 -16.65 39.80 26.48
CA SER A 444 -15.75 40.96 26.38
C SER A 444 -15.53 41.70 27.70
N ALA A 445 -16.45 41.58 28.66
CA ALA A 445 -16.33 42.19 29.99
C ALA A 445 -17.02 41.31 31.06
N THR A 446 -16.66 41.52 32.32
CA THR A 446 -17.34 40.94 33.48
C THR A 446 -17.43 41.96 34.61
N THR A 447 -18.47 41.86 35.46
CA THR A 447 -18.57 42.68 36.68
C THR A 447 -17.71 42.15 37.83
N ALA A 448 -17.32 40.87 37.81
CA ALA A 448 -16.49 40.25 38.84
C ALA A 448 -15.76 39.00 38.32
N THR A 449 -14.63 38.65 38.93
CA THR A 449 -13.85 37.42 38.63
C THR A 449 -14.04 36.33 39.68
N THR A 450 -14.78 36.61 40.76
CA THR A 450 -15.12 35.66 41.84
C THR A 450 -16.55 35.90 42.31
N GLY A 451 -17.28 34.85 42.72
CA GLY A 451 -18.67 34.96 43.15
C GLY A 451 -19.65 35.23 41.99
N PRO A 452 -20.89 35.66 42.26
CA PRO A 452 -21.86 36.01 41.22
C PRO A 452 -21.36 37.15 40.33
N ALA A 453 -21.56 37.03 39.02
CA ALA A 453 -21.12 38.03 38.05
C ALA A 453 -22.10 38.16 36.88
N THR A 454 -22.05 39.31 36.21
CA THR A 454 -22.72 39.50 34.91
C THR A 454 -21.64 39.61 33.83
N LEU A 455 -21.70 38.72 32.85
CA LEU A 455 -20.79 38.68 31.71
C LEU A 455 -21.38 39.48 30.55
N THR A 456 -20.57 40.34 29.94
CA THR A 456 -20.95 41.11 28.74
C THR A 456 -20.54 40.36 27.49
N VAL A 457 -21.48 40.16 26.57
CA VAL A 457 -21.24 39.49 25.30
C VAL A 457 -20.54 40.42 24.32
N ALA A 458 -19.52 39.92 23.61
CA ALA A 458 -18.85 40.66 22.54
C ALA A 458 -19.82 40.94 21.37
N TYR A 459 -19.55 41.98 20.59
CA TYR A 459 -20.34 42.26 19.39
C TYR A 459 -20.32 41.05 18.44
N ASN A 460 -21.52 40.62 18.01
CA ASN A 460 -21.74 39.38 17.26
C ASN A 460 -21.18 38.10 17.94
N GLY A 461 -21.11 38.08 19.28
CA GLY A 461 -20.48 37.02 20.05
C GLY A 461 -21.37 35.85 20.48
N ARG A 462 -22.66 35.82 20.10
CA ARG A 462 -23.61 34.73 20.41
C ARG A 462 -23.66 33.71 19.28
N GLY A 463 -23.78 32.42 19.62
CA GLY A 463 -23.96 31.34 18.65
C GLY A 463 -22.84 31.28 17.62
N LEU A 464 -21.58 31.29 18.08
CA LEU A 464 -20.43 31.33 17.18
C LEU A 464 -20.40 30.10 16.24
N PRO A 465 -19.99 30.28 14.97
CA PRO A 465 -19.82 29.16 14.05
C PRO A 465 -18.71 28.24 14.57
N THR A 466 -18.93 26.94 14.45
CA THR A 466 -17.97 25.95 14.92
C THR A 466 -18.01 24.65 14.13
N PHE A 467 -16.99 23.81 14.31
CA PHE A 467 -16.95 22.44 13.82
C PHE A 467 -17.58 21.49 14.85
N CYS A 468 -18.75 20.94 14.52
CA CYS A 468 -19.59 20.12 15.41
C CYS A 468 -19.47 18.62 15.13
N ASN A 469 -19.71 17.83 16.18
CA ASN A 469 -19.97 16.40 16.15
C ASN A 469 -21.00 16.05 17.26
N ASN A 470 -21.39 14.78 17.43
CA ASN A 470 -22.32 14.37 18.50
C ASN A 470 -21.91 14.74 19.93
N SER A 471 -20.61 14.96 20.20
CA SER A 471 -20.06 15.32 21.52
C SER A 471 -20.19 16.81 21.84
N ALA A 472 -20.02 17.68 20.84
CA ALA A 472 -20.17 19.13 20.97
C ALA A 472 -21.60 19.62 20.63
N CYS A 473 -22.27 18.92 19.69
CA CYS A 473 -23.56 19.28 19.10
C CYS A 473 -24.33 17.98 18.70
N PRO A 474 -25.13 17.39 19.60
CA PRO A 474 -25.85 16.14 19.33
C PRO A 474 -26.72 16.21 18.06
N GLY A 475 -26.56 15.24 17.16
CA GLY A 475 -27.34 15.09 15.92
C GLY A 475 -26.80 15.85 14.70
N ILE A 476 -25.68 16.58 14.83
CA ILE A 476 -25.11 17.41 13.76
C ILE A 476 -23.61 17.10 13.59
N ALA A 477 -23.17 16.87 12.36
CA ALA A 477 -21.76 16.61 12.02
C ALA A 477 -21.25 17.62 10.98
N GLY A 478 -20.08 18.19 11.25
CA GLY A 478 -19.41 19.14 10.36
C GLY A 478 -19.47 20.59 10.84
N PRO A 479 -18.94 21.52 10.04
CA PRO A 479 -18.94 22.94 10.34
C PRO A 479 -20.34 23.50 10.19
N VAL A 480 -20.82 24.10 11.28
CA VAL A 480 -22.18 24.59 11.38
C VAL A 480 -22.21 25.91 12.14
N GLN A 481 -23.24 26.68 11.82
CA GLN A 481 -23.62 27.79 12.66
C GLN A 481 -24.37 27.26 13.89
N GLN A 482 -23.91 27.62 15.08
CA GLN A 482 -24.70 27.36 16.29
C GLN A 482 -25.90 28.31 16.36
N ILE A 483 -27.06 27.79 16.75
CA ILE A 483 -28.29 28.58 16.85
C ILE A 483 -28.24 29.42 18.13
N GLN A 484 -28.35 30.74 17.98
CA GLN A 484 -28.55 31.64 19.11
C GLN A 484 -29.91 31.33 19.75
N GLN A 485 -29.92 30.98 21.03
CA GLN A 485 -31.14 30.54 21.69
C GLN A 485 -31.36 31.15 23.07
N ALA A 486 -32.60 31.06 23.54
CA ALA A 486 -32.95 31.45 24.90
C ALA A 486 -32.57 30.33 25.87
N TRP A 487 -32.09 30.70 27.05
CA TRP A 487 -31.70 29.76 28.11
C TRP A 487 -32.38 30.10 29.42
N ASN A 488 -32.81 29.06 30.13
CA ASN A 488 -33.46 29.20 31.42
C ASN A 488 -32.44 29.38 32.56
N SER A 489 -32.87 30.00 33.65
CA SER A 489 -32.13 29.99 34.91
C SER A 489 -31.80 28.55 35.32
N GLY A 490 -30.61 28.33 35.90
CA GLY A 490 -30.07 27.00 36.22
C GLY A 490 -29.34 26.29 35.07
N THR A 491 -29.38 26.82 33.83
CA THR A 491 -28.60 26.27 32.71
C THR A 491 -27.11 26.26 33.05
N SER A 492 -26.43 25.14 32.78
CA SER A 492 -24.99 25.00 33.01
C SER A 492 -24.17 25.94 32.13
N VAL A 493 -23.19 26.59 32.72
CA VAL A 493 -22.20 27.44 32.05
C VAL A 493 -20.82 26.86 32.33
N GLY A 494 -20.05 26.64 31.28
CA GLY A 494 -18.73 26.03 31.37
C GLY A 494 -17.73 26.64 30.39
N GLN A 495 -16.49 26.17 30.46
CA GLN A 495 -15.42 26.62 29.58
C GLN A 495 -14.43 25.48 29.31
N SER A 496 -14.03 25.29 28.05
CA SER A 496 -12.94 24.40 27.62
C SER A 496 -11.92 25.21 26.86
N LEU A 497 -11.00 25.84 27.59
CA LEU A 497 -9.90 26.61 27.03
C LEU A 497 -8.62 25.80 26.98
N THR A 498 -7.92 25.95 25.87
CA THR A 498 -6.49 25.64 25.78
C THR A 498 -5.71 26.93 25.94
N VAL A 499 -4.89 26.99 26.98
CA VAL A 499 -4.08 28.17 27.33
C VAL A 499 -2.63 27.90 26.97
N GLY A 500 -2.06 28.77 26.14
CA GLY A 500 -0.69 28.71 25.68
C GLY A 500 0.27 29.52 26.53
N SER A 501 1.49 29.03 26.66
CA SER A 501 2.65 29.73 27.22
C SER A 501 3.74 29.81 26.16
N GLY A 502 4.09 31.04 25.74
CA GLY A 502 5.04 31.27 24.64
C GLY A 502 4.52 30.84 23.26
N THR A 503 3.21 30.63 23.11
CA THR A 503 2.58 30.19 21.86
C THR A 503 2.25 31.36 20.93
N SER A 504 2.08 31.05 19.64
CA SER A 504 1.59 32.00 18.63
C SER A 504 0.53 31.35 17.73
N PHE A 505 -0.67 31.07 18.25
CA PHE A 505 -1.68 30.30 17.50
C PHE A 505 -2.07 30.88 16.12
N GLY A 506 -2.02 32.20 15.94
CA GLY A 506 -2.35 32.83 14.66
C GLY A 506 -1.16 33.04 13.74
N THR A 507 0.05 33.16 14.29
CA THR A 507 1.25 33.62 13.56
C THR A 507 2.46 32.71 13.73
N ASP A 508 2.26 31.48 14.22
CA ASP A 508 3.32 30.49 14.28
C ASP A 508 3.94 30.30 12.89
N PRO A 509 5.27 30.34 12.75
CA PRO A 509 5.92 30.28 11.44
C PRO A 509 5.81 28.89 10.78
N ASN A 510 5.53 27.84 11.56
CA ASN A 510 5.56 26.45 11.08
C ASN A 510 4.15 25.85 11.02
N VAL A 511 3.33 26.07 12.04
CA VAL A 511 2.01 25.44 12.20
C VAL A 511 0.95 26.42 12.76
N PRO A 512 0.64 27.52 12.07
CA PRO A 512 -0.41 28.43 12.53
C PRO A 512 -1.75 27.69 12.55
N LEU A 513 -2.44 27.72 13.69
CA LEU A 513 -3.79 27.14 13.84
C LEU A 513 -4.85 28.02 13.17
N CYS A 514 -4.71 29.34 13.31
CA CYS A 514 -5.66 30.32 12.79
C CYS A 514 -4.95 31.37 11.91
N PRO A 515 -4.37 30.96 10.75
CA PRO A 515 -3.58 31.84 9.88
C PRO A 515 -4.38 32.98 9.26
N ALA A 516 -5.71 32.87 9.19
CA ALA A 516 -6.59 33.93 8.66
C ALA A 516 -6.72 35.16 9.59
N GLY A 517 -6.19 35.10 10.81
CA GLY A 517 -6.16 36.18 11.79
C GLY A 517 -6.99 35.92 13.05
N LEU A 518 -6.74 36.72 14.08
CA LEU A 518 -7.30 36.55 15.43
C LEU A 518 -8.27 37.69 15.80
N PRO A 519 -9.37 37.41 16.53
CA PRO A 519 -9.95 36.09 16.69
C PRO A 519 -10.39 35.53 15.32
N GLY A 520 -10.48 34.21 15.19
CA GLY A 520 -10.91 33.63 13.92
C GLY A 520 -10.94 32.10 13.90
N PRO A 521 -11.65 31.53 12.93
CA PRO A 521 -11.74 30.08 12.75
C PRO A 521 -10.36 29.48 12.45
N ALA A 522 -10.21 28.22 12.79
CA ALA A 522 -8.97 27.49 12.57
C ALA A 522 -8.96 26.73 11.25
N GLY A 523 -7.76 26.66 10.67
CA GLY A 523 -7.47 25.87 9.49
C GLY A 523 -6.77 26.65 8.37
N PRO A 524 -6.33 25.95 7.31
CA PRO A 524 -5.64 26.56 6.19
C PRO A 524 -6.56 27.50 5.41
N ILE A 525 -5.97 28.57 4.87
CA ILE A 525 -6.65 29.49 3.94
C ILE A 525 -6.68 28.81 2.57
N VAL A 526 -7.88 28.54 2.05
CA VAL A 526 -8.07 27.91 0.72
C VAL A 526 -8.42 28.91 -0.38
N ASN A 527 -8.94 30.10 -0.02
CA ASN A 527 -9.16 31.19 -0.95
C ASN A 527 -9.16 32.55 -0.21
N SER A 528 -8.57 33.58 -0.80
CA SER A 528 -8.60 34.95 -0.30
C SER A 528 -8.52 35.99 -1.44
N THR A 529 -8.82 35.58 -2.66
CA THR A 529 -8.67 36.43 -3.86
C THR A 529 -9.93 37.27 -4.08
N GLY A 530 -9.74 38.56 -4.36
CA GLY A 530 -10.84 39.52 -4.55
C GLY A 530 -11.28 40.18 -3.23
N SER A 531 -12.50 40.71 -3.24
CA SER A 531 -13.12 41.33 -2.06
C SER A 531 -14.59 40.92 -1.93
N VAL A 532 -15.17 41.16 -0.77
CA VAL A 532 -16.60 40.88 -0.50
C VAL A 532 -17.32 42.11 0.02
N THR A 533 -18.58 42.27 -0.34
CA THR A 533 -19.50 43.27 0.21
C THR A 533 -20.55 42.60 1.07
N LEU A 534 -20.88 43.26 2.18
CA LEU A 534 -21.78 42.75 3.20
C LEU A 534 -23.13 43.46 3.13
N ALA A 535 -24.21 42.71 2.93
CA ALA A 535 -25.57 43.24 2.97
C ALA A 535 -26.16 43.10 4.38
N ARG A 536 -26.73 44.19 4.92
CA ARG A 536 -27.31 44.24 6.28
C ARG A 536 -28.41 43.20 6.44
N SER A 537 -28.38 42.45 7.55
CA SER A 537 -29.37 41.39 7.86
C SER A 537 -29.52 40.32 6.77
N SER A 538 -28.54 40.20 5.88
CA SER A 538 -28.52 39.21 4.80
C SER A 538 -27.65 38.03 5.19
N ALA A 539 -28.05 36.83 4.79
CA ALA A 539 -27.21 35.63 4.81
C ALA A 539 -26.37 35.48 3.53
N THR A 540 -26.57 36.35 2.53
CA THR A 540 -25.84 36.32 1.26
C THR A 540 -24.70 37.32 1.26
N ILE A 541 -23.51 36.85 0.87
CA ILE A 541 -22.30 37.65 0.68
C ILE A 541 -21.99 37.71 -0.82
N THR A 542 -21.74 38.93 -1.32
CA THR A 542 -21.41 39.19 -2.72
C THR A 542 -19.92 39.45 -2.88
N GLY A 543 -19.27 38.71 -3.76
CA GLY A 543 -17.85 38.81 -4.10
C GLY A 543 -17.59 39.67 -5.33
N SER A 544 -16.43 40.31 -5.37
CA SER A 544 -15.89 41.02 -6.52
C SER A 544 -14.48 40.51 -6.82
N GLY A 545 -14.26 40.03 -8.04
CA GLY A 545 -13.02 39.34 -8.41
C GLY A 545 -12.80 38.02 -7.68
N THR A 546 -13.88 37.43 -7.16
CA THR A 546 -13.88 36.14 -6.46
C THR A 546 -14.12 34.97 -7.42
N SER A 547 -13.80 33.77 -6.95
CA SER A 547 -13.99 32.50 -7.68
C SER A 547 -14.57 31.44 -6.74
N PHE A 548 -15.75 31.72 -6.18
CA PHE A 548 -16.40 30.78 -5.28
C PHE A 548 -16.82 29.49 -6.00
N SER A 549 -16.68 28.37 -5.30
CA SER A 549 -16.93 27.03 -5.84
C SER A 549 -17.81 26.23 -4.88
N PRO A 550 -18.71 25.34 -5.36
CA PRO A 550 -19.47 24.44 -4.51
C PRO A 550 -18.63 23.62 -3.52
N ALA A 551 -17.33 23.41 -3.80
CA ALA A 551 -16.41 22.75 -2.89
C ALA A 551 -16.21 23.50 -1.54
N MET A 552 -16.57 24.79 -1.48
CA MET A 552 -16.48 25.62 -0.28
C MET A 552 -17.69 25.50 0.64
N VAL A 553 -18.73 24.73 0.26
CA VAL A 553 -19.82 24.40 1.18
C VAL A 553 -19.22 23.58 2.32
N ASN A 554 -19.54 23.94 3.57
CA ASN A 554 -18.89 23.45 4.78
C ASN A 554 -17.47 24.03 5.03
N ASP A 555 -17.09 25.16 4.44
CA ASP A 555 -15.95 25.96 4.90
C ASP A 555 -16.42 27.16 5.73
N PHE A 556 -15.48 27.88 6.37
CA PHE A 556 -15.75 29.15 7.04
C PHE A 556 -15.30 30.33 6.19
N ILE A 557 -16.06 31.42 6.18
CA ILE A 557 -15.56 32.73 5.70
C ILE A 557 -15.22 33.60 6.90
N ARG A 558 -14.06 34.26 6.89
CA ARG A 558 -13.63 35.27 7.87
C ARG A 558 -13.41 36.62 7.20
N ILE A 559 -13.91 37.68 7.82
CA ILE A 559 -13.90 39.05 7.28
C ILE A 559 -13.54 40.03 8.40
N SER A 560 -12.53 40.85 8.16
CA SER A 560 -12.23 42.03 9.01
C SER A 560 -13.10 43.18 8.53
N ALA A 561 -14.25 43.38 9.17
CA ALA A 561 -15.30 44.31 8.76
C ALA A 561 -15.38 45.54 9.68
N THR A 562 -16.20 46.52 9.27
CA THR A 562 -16.55 47.66 10.11
C THR A 562 -18.07 47.78 10.28
N HIS A 563 -18.50 48.37 11.39
CA HIS A 563 -19.90 48.66 11.69
C HIS A 563 -20.04 50.08 12.26
N ALA A 564 -21.27 50.61 12.23
CA ALA A 564 -21.60 51.93 12.76
C ALA A 564 -20.68 53.07 12.26
N GLY A 565 -20.26 53.02 10.99
CA GLY A 565 -19.44 54.05 10.37
C GLY A 565 -17.94 53.97 10.66
N GLY A 566 -17.39 52.74 10.76
CA GLY A 566 -15.95 52.52 10.83
C GLY A 566 -15.42 51.79 12.08
N THR A 567 -16.30 51.34 13.00
CA THR A 567 -15.86 50.56 14.16
C THR A 567 -15.48 49.14 13.73
N VAL A 568 -14.23 48.74 13.94
CA VAL A 568 -13.71 47.44 13.46
C VAL A 568 -14.26 46.28 14.29
N PHE A 569 -14.68 45.23 13.61
CA PHE A 569 -14.97 43.92 14.21
C PHE A 569 -14.59 42.79 13.26
N VAL A 570 -14.57 41.55 13.76
CA VAL A 570 -14.35 40.37 12.93
C VAL A 570 -15.66 39.61 12.81
N TYR A 571 -16.07 39.35 11.57
CA TYR A 571 -17.17 38.45 11.24
C TYR A 571 -16.59 37.12 10.76
N TRP A 572 -17.15 36.00 11.23
CA TRP A 572 -16.98 34.72 10.54
C TRP A 572 -18.27 33.91 10.57
N GLY A 573 -18.47 33.08 9.54
CA GLY A 573 -19.69 32.31 9.33
C GLY A 573 -19.43 31.02 8.56
N ALA A 574 -20.22 29.97 8.83
CA ALA A 574 -20.18 28.72 8.06
C ALA A 574 -20.88 28.90 6.70
N ILE A 575 -20.26 28.45 5.62
CA ILE A 575 -20.81 28.53 4.25
C ILE A 575 -21.79 27.37 4.04
N THR A 576 -23.06 27.71 3.82
CA THR A 576 -24.16 26.74 3.66
C THR A 576 -24.53 26.49 2.21
N ALA A 577 -24.24 27.44 1.31
CA ALA A 577 -24.43 27.27 -0.12
C ALA A 577 -23.49 28.19 -0.92
N VAL A 578 -23.17 27.77 -2.14
CA VAL A 578 -22.49 28.60 -3.16
C VAL A 578 -23.39 28.64 -4.38
N ALA A 579 -23.91 29.82 -4.71
CA ALA A 579 -24.84 29.96 -5.83
C ALA A 579 -24.09 30.10 -7.16
N ASP A 580 -23.00 30.87 -7.17
CA ASP A 580 -22.13 31.09 -8.32
C ASP A 580 -20.74 31.60 -7.84
N ALA A 581 -19.86 31.96 -8.78
CA ALA A 581 -18.49 32.41 -8.50
C ALA A 581 -18.39 33.69 -7.64
N THR A 582 -19.48 34.42 -7.47
CA THR A 582 -19.57 35.69 -6.74
C THR A 582 -20.59 35.69 -5.61
N HIS A 583 -21.34 34.62 -5.37
CA HIS A 583 -22.37 34.60 -4.34
C HIS A 583 -22.28 33.35 -3.46
N ILE A 584 -22.13 33.58 -2.16
CA ILE A 584 -22.23 32.53 -1.14
C ILE A 584 -23.32 32.86 -0.13
N THR A 585 -23.88 31.83 0.49
CA THR A 585 -24.79 31.93 1.63
C THR A 585 -24.09 31.41 2.89
N VAL A 586 -24.22 32.15 3.98
CA VAL A 586 -23.67 31.82 5.29
C VAL A 586 -24.77 31.49 6.31
N GLY A 587 -24.44 30.68 7.30
CA GLY A 587 -25.40 30.19 8.30
C GLY A 587 -25.94 31.25 9.27
N GLN A 588 -25.26 32.39 9.43
CA GLN A 588 -25.72 33.50 10.27
C GLN A 588 -25.88 34.78 9.46
N PRO A 589 -27.05 35.44 9.50
CA PRO A 589 -27.22 36.75 8.89
C PRO A 589 -26.23 37.78 9.43
N LEU A 590 -25.77 38.66 8.55
CA LEU A 590 -24.87 39.76 8.89
C LEU A 590 -25.54 40.78 9.83
N PRO A 591 -24.80 41.40 10.76
CA PRO A 591 -25.35 42.41 11.67
C PRO A 591 -26.07 43.56 10.95
N LEU A 592 -27.10 44.13 11.59
CA LEU A 592 -27.92 45.20 11.00
C LEU A 592 -27.12 46.48 10.73
N ASP A 593 -26.13 46.79 11.55
CA ASP A 593 -25.32 48.01 11.51
C ASP A 593 -23.96 47.84 10.82
N VAL A 594 -23.74 46.73 10.09
CA VAL A 594 -22.52 46.51 9.29
C VAL A 594 -22.40 47.55 8.17
N ASP A 595 -21.18 48.02 7.94
CA ASP A 595 -20.86 48.90 6.82
C ASP A 595 -20.86 48.09 5.51
N THR A 596 -21.24 48.73 4.40
CA THR A 596 -21.49 48.05 3.11
C THR A 596 -20.34 48.19 2.11
N THR A 597 -19.17 48.63 2.60
CA THR A 597 -17.95 48.76 1.80
C THR A 597 -17.38 47.39 1.41
N ALA A 598 -16.45 47.37 0.44
CA ALA A 598 -15.72 46.16 0.11
C ALA A 598 -14.68 45.82 1.18
N PHE A 599 -14.63 44.57 1.62
CA PHE A 599 -13.70 44.06 2.62
C PHE A 599 -12.83 42.93 2.05
N SER A 600 -11.64 42.77 2.62
CA SER A 600 -10.85 41.55 2.42
C SER A 600 -11.48 40.39 3.18
N TYR A 601 -11.30 39.19 2.64
CA TYR A 601 -11.83 37.97 3.25
C TYR A 601 -10.83 36.83 3.15
N SER A 602 -11.10 35.77 3.89
CA SER A 602 -10.45 34.48 3.71
C SER A 602 -11.51 33.39 3.85
N ILE A 603 -11.38 32.34 3.03
CA ILE A 603 -12.09 31.07 3.18
C ILE A 603 -11.14 30.12 3.88
N ILE A 604 -11.61 29.55 4.98
CA ILE A 604 -10.86 28.71 5.88
C ILE A 604 -11.51 27.34 5.85
N GLN A 605 -10.71 26.35 5.48
CA GLN A 605 -11.12 24.96 5.58
C GLN A 605 -10.90 24.48 7.02
N PRO A 606 -11.91 23.87 7.69
CA PRO A 606 -11.75 23.42 9.07
C PRO A 606 -10.62 22.39 9.24
N THR A 607 -9.91 22.47 10.37
CA THR A 607 -8.86 21.53 10.75
C THR A 607 -8.96 21.10 12.22
N TYR A 608 -8.10 20.18 12.64
CA TYR A 608 -8.02 19.68 14.01
C TYR A 608 -6.74 20.17 14.70
N ALA A 609 -6.82 20.34 16.01
CA ALA A 609 -5.62 20.50 16.83
C ALA A 609 -5.06 19.12 17.19
N SER A 610 -3.74 19.00 17.24
CA SER A 610 -3.05 17.80 17.69
C SER A 610 -2.23 18.15 18.92
N LEU A 611 -2.62 17.62 20.07
CA LEU A 611 -2.10 17.95 21.39
C LEU A 611 -1.45 16.73 22.04
N ASP A 612 -0.32 16.95 22.70
CA ASP A 612 0.30 15.92 23.54
C ASP A 612 -0.47 15.76 24.86
N PHE A 613 -0.47 14.55 25.41
CA PHE A 613 -0.94 14.21 26.73
C PHE A 613 0.01 13.20 27.40
N ILE A 614 0.00 13.16 28.73
CA ILE A 614 0.69 12.13 29.51
C ILE A 614 -0.24 10.92 29.71
N ALA A 615 0.17 9.77 29.18
CA ALA A 615 -0.52 8.50 29.31
C ALA A 615 -0.36 7.89 30.72
N PRO A 616 -1.17 6.88 31.10
CA PRO A 616 -1.14 6.29 32.45
C PRO A 616 0.20 5.64 32.81
N ASP A 617 1.00 5.24 31.82
CA ASP A 617 2.35 4.71 32.01
C ASP A 617 3.45 5.80 32.09
N GLY A 618 3.05 7.07 32.06
CA GLY A 618 3.93 8.24 32.09
C GLY A 618 4.52 8.64 30.73
N SER A 619 4.22 7.91 29.64
CA SER A 619 4.68 8.28 28.31
C SER A 619 3.92 9.48 27.74
N THR A 620 4.59 10.29 26.92
CA THR A 620 3.94 11.38 26.17
C THR A 620 3.37 10.84 24.87
N GLN A 621 2.06 10.94 24.74
CA GLN A 621 1.29 10.49 23.58
C GLN A 621 0.51 11.66 22.98
N ARG A 622 -0.14 11.44 21.84
CA ARG A 622 -0.78 12.50 21.08
C ARG A 622 -2.19 12.14 20.67
N ALA A 623 -3.09 13.12 20.75
CA ALA A 623 -4.48 12.99 20.35
C ALA A 623 -4.90 14.18 19.50
N TRP A 624 -5.79 13.95 18.53
CA TRP A 624 -6.45 15.06 17.87
C TRP A 624 -7.68 15.50 18.65
N HIS A 625 -7.97 16.79 18.57
CA HIS A 625 -9.08 17.45 19.22
C HIS A 625 -9.77 18.39 18.25
N TYR A 626 -11.07 18.63 18.46
CA TYR A 626 -11.78 19.60 17.66
C TYR A 626 -11.36 21.00 18.07
N LEU A 627 -10.79 21.70 17.11
CA LEU A 627 -10.42 23.09 17.25
C LEU A 627 -11.58 23.95 16.76
N GLN A 628 -12.15 24.75 17.66
CA GLN A 628 -13.31 25.58 17.35
C GLN A 628 -12.83 26.90 16.72
N TYR A 629 -11.97 27.63 17.44
CA TYR A 629 -11.32 28.86 16.96
C TYR A 629 -10.18 29.30 17.88
N CYS A 630 -9.38 30.28 17.43
CA CYS A 630 -8.37 30.95 18.25
C CYS A 630 -8.86 32.33 18.67
N GLU A 631 -8.85 32.61 19.98
CA GLU A 631 -9.23 33.92 20.53
C GLU A 631 -8.05 34.89 20.49
N SER A 632 -6.86 34.41 20.85
CA SER A 632 -5.62 35.19 20.87
C SER A 632 -4.42 34.29 20.51
N GLN A 633 -3.21 34.84 20.58
CA GLN A 633 -1.98 34.06 20.36
C GLN A 633 -1.76 32.96 21.40
N THR A 634 -2.40 33.09 22.57
CA THR A 634 -2.23 32.22 23.74
C THR A 634 -3.54 31.63 24.26
N GLN A 635 -4.67 31.87 23.59
CA GLN A 635 -5.95 31.30 24.00
C GLN A 635 -6.70 30.76 22.78
N ALA A 636 -7.06 29.48 22.83
CA ALA A 636 -7.86 28.80 21.81
C ALA A 636 -9.00 28.00 22.46
N ALA A 637 -10.13 27.93 21.77
CA ALA A 637 -11.25 27.07 22.14
C ALA A 637 -11.08 25.71 21.47
N ILE A 638 -10.72 24.70 22.26
CA ILE A 638 -10.51 23.32 21.81
C ILE A 638 -11.39 22.41 22.66
N ILE A 639 -12.15 21.54 22.01
CA ILE A 639 -13.06 20.58 22.65
C ILE A 639 -12.50 19.17 22.43
N GLY A 640 -12.45 18.39 23.50
CA GLY A 640 -11.99 17.00 23.43
C GLY A 640 -12.96 16.10 22.67
N TYR A 641 -12.41 15.26 21.80
CA TYR A 641 -13.18 14.26 21.03
C TYR A 641 -13.17 12.87 21.67
N TYR A 642 -12.03 12.47 22.23
CA TYR A 642 -11.79 11.09 22.62
C TYR A 642 -12.29 10.77 24.02
N GLU A 643 -12.95 9.62 24.15
CA GLU A 643 -12.95 8.88 25.41
C GLU A 643 -11.59 8.17 25.55
N THR A 644 -10.87 8.44 26.63
CA THR A 644 -9.54 7.83 26.86
C THR A 644 -9.55 6.92 28.07
N ARG A 645 -8.61 5.97 28.07
CA ARG A 645 -8.33 5.12 29.24
C ARG A 645 -7.65 5.87 30.41
N ILE A 646 -7.54 7.19 30.32
CA ILE A 646 -6.83 8.07 31.26
C ILE A 646 -7.81 8.67 32.30
N GLY A 647 -9.12 8.49 32.09
CA GLY A 647 -10.16 9.17 32.85
C GLY A 647 -10.40 10.58 32.31
N GLY A 648 -11.68 10.90 32.04
CA GLY A 648 -12.09 12.10 31.28
C GLY A 648 -12.03 13.44 32.02
N SER A 649 -11.03 13.67 32.89
CA SER A 649 -10.86 14.95 33.61
C SER A 649 -9.41 15.29 34.04
N ALA A 650 -8.39 14.59 33.51
CA ALA A 650 -7.01 14.88 33.85
C ALA A 650 -6.53 16.19 33.19
N ALA A 651 -6.03 17.12 34.01
CA ALA A 651 -5.37 18.34 33.53
C ALA A 651 -4.01 17.98 32.91
N GLN A 652 -3.76 18.51 31.71
CA GLN A 652 -2.49 18.38 30.99
C GLN A 652 -1.82 19.76 30.98
N THR A 653 -0.56 19.82 31.39
CA THR A 653 0.18 21.09 31.55
C THR A 653 1.50 21.05 30.81
N ALA A 654 1.86 22.15 30.14
CA ALA A 654 3.11 22.26 29.39
C ALA A 654 3.27 21.19 28.28
N MET A 655 2.19 20.90 27.56
CA MET A 655 2.16 19.96 26.45
C MET A 655 2.53 20.62 25.13
N HIS A 656 3.10 19.88 24.18
CA HIS A 656 3.29 20.38 22.83
C HIS A 656 1.98 20.36 22.04
N TRP A 657 1.95 21.15 20.97
CA TRP A 657 0.79 21.30 20.09
C TRP A 657 1.23 21.38 18.62
N SER A 658 0.30 21.07 17.72
CA SER A 658 0.48 21.04 16.26
C SER A 658 -0.90 21.07 15.59
N ARG A 659 -0.93 21.07 14.24
CA ARG A 659 -2.16 20.93 13.45
C ARG A 659 -2.32 19.51 12.92
N TYR A 660 -3.57 19.05 12.75
CA TYR A 660 -3.89 17.77 12.14
C TYR A 660 -4.93 17.95 11.02
N ASP A 661 -4.44 17.90 9.78
CA ASP A 661 -5.26 18.12 8.59
C ASP A 661 -5.87 16.79 8.11
N GLN A 662 -6.95 16.36 8.77
CA GLN A 662 -7.53 15.00 8.66
C GLN A 662 -8.11 14.65 7.28
N GLN A 663 -8.30 15.62 6.37
CA GLN A 663 -8.97 15.39 5.09
C GLN A 663 -8.26 14.42 4.13
N TYR A 664 -7.02 14.04 4.40
CA TYR A 664 -6.24 13.12 3.56
C TYR A 664 -5.72 11.87 4.29
N PHE A 665 -5.92 11.76 5.62
CA PHE A 665 -5.18 10.80 6.44
C PHE A 665 -6.09 10.09 7.44
N GLY A 666 -6.52 8.87 7.11
CA GLY A 666 -7.05 7.92 8.08
C GLY A 666 -5.94 6.96 8.52
N ALA A 667 -5.24 7.28 9.61
CA ALA A 667 -4.30 6.35 10.23
C ALA A 667 -5.03 5.11 10.77
N ALA A 668 -6.28 5.26 11.21
CA ALA A 668 -7.15 4.20 11.72
C ALA A 668 -8.32 3.89 10.75
N SER A 669 -8.03 3.27 9.60
CA SER A 669 -9.05 2.88 8.60
C SER A 669 -8.80 1.48 8.03
N ALA A 670 -9.85 0.84 7.49
CA ALA A 670 -9.76 -0.43 6.75
C ALA A 670 -8.90 -0.34 5.48
N TYR A 671 -8.60 0.88 5.03
CA TYR A 671 -7.69 1.18 3.93
C TYR A 671 -6.52 2.07 4.36
N GLY A 672 -6.32 2.21 5.67
CA GLY A 672 -5.26 3.02 6.26
C GLY A 672 -3.94 2.27 6.35
N PRO A 673 -2.82 2.99 6.53
CA PRO A 673 -1.49 2.41 6.56
C PRO A 673 -1.26 1.50 7.77
N ASN A 674 -1.96 1.70 8.90
CA ASN A 674 -1.81 0.83 10.08
C ASN A 674 -2.55 -0.50 9.98
N PHE A 675 -3.35 -0.74 8.94
CA PHE A 675 -4.25 -1.90 8.89
C PHE A 675 -3.49 -3.23 8.87
N TYR A 676 -2.65 -3.47 7.85
CA TYR A 676 -1.87 -4.71 7.69
C TYR A 676 -0.35 -4.54 7.91
N GLY A 677 0.13 -3.35 8.26
CA GLY A 677 1.54 -3.10 8.60
C GLY A 677 2.45 -3.12 7.38
N GLU A 678 2.44 -2.04 6.59
CA GLU A 678 3.36 -1.90 5.46
C GLU A 678 4.84 -1.84 5.89
N ASP A 679 5.09 -1.34 7.09
CA ASP A 679 6.42 -1.30 7.71
C ASP A 679 6.98 -2.70 8.02
N LEU A 680 6.13 -3.65 8.42
CA LEU A 680 6.53 -5.07 8.50
C LEU A 680 7.03 -5.57 7.13
N GLY A 681 6.29 -5.28 6.06
CA GLY A 681 6.63 -5.75 4.72
C GLY A 681 7.92 -5.12 4.19
N HIS A 682 8.09 -3.82 4.40
CA HIS A 682 9.30 -3.11 4.03
C HIS A 682 10.53 -3.55 4.86
N LEU A 683 10.36 -3.84 6.15
CA LEU A 683 11.44 -4.35 7.00
C LEU A 683 11.85 -5.77 6.59
N ALA A 684 10.89 -6.65 6.29
CA ALA A 684 11.18 -7.97 5.74
C ALA A 684 11.93 -7.86 4.40
N PHE A 685 11.50 -6.95 3.52
CA PHE A 685 12.18 -6.69 2.25
C PHE A 685 13.62 -6.18 2.47
N TYR A 686 13.85 -5.28 3.42
CA TYR A 686 15.20 -4.83 3.78
C TYR A 686 16.09 -5.99 4.21
N LEU A 687 15.62 -6.85 5.12
CA LEU A 687 16.40 -7.98 5.65
C LEU A 687 16.75 -9.01 4.57
N ARG A 688 15.85 -9.24 3.60
CA ARG A 688 16.10 -10.19 2.50
C ARG A 688 16.78 -9.60 1.26
N SER A 689 16.90 -8.28 1.17
CA SER A 689 17.49 -7.62 0.01
C SER A 689 18.78 -6.86 0.31
N GLY A 690 18.96 -6.37 1.54
CA GLY A 690 19.98 -5.40 1.93
C GLY A 690 19.66 -3.96 1.52
N TYR A 691 18.49 -3.70 0.93
CA TYR A 691 18.13 -2.42 0.32
C TYR A 691 17.61 -1.39 1.33
N SER A 692 18.48 -0.47 1.74
CA SER A 692 18.24 0.55 2.77
C SER A 692 17.01 1.42 2.53
N SER A 693 16.61 1.68 1.28
CA SER A 693 15.37 2.42 0.98
C SER A 693 14.14 1.76 1.62
N ALA A 694 14.12 0.42 1.71
CA ALA A 694 13.05 -0.31 2.38
C ALA A 694 13.07 -0.12 3.90
N GLN A 695 14.24 -0.10 4.53
CA GLN A 695 14.36 0.26 5.94
C GLN A 695 13.90 1.70 6.21
N THR A 696 14.23 2.63 5.30
CA THR A 696 13.74 4.01 5.37
C THR A 696 12.22 4.07 5.31
N ALA A 697 11.60 3.38 4.34
CA ALA A 697 10.14 3.32 4.21
C ALA A 697 9.47 2.77 5.48
N ALA A 698 9.98 1.64 6.00
CA ALA A 698 9.51 1.07 7.26
C ALA A 698 9.65 2.04 8.43
N THR A 699 10.79 2.70 8.54
CA THR A 699 11.10 3.62 9.65
C THR A 699 10.21 4.86 9.66
N VAL A 700 9.91 5.43 8.50
CA VAL A 700 8.99 6.58 8.38
C VAL A 700 7.63 6.22 8.97
N MET A 701 7.09 5.08 8.55
CA MET A 701 5.80 4.58 8.99
C MET A 701 5.77 4.28 10.50
N SER A 702 6.71 3.47 10.99
CA SER A 702 6.76 3.07 12.40
C SER A 702 6.95 4.24 13.36
N ARG A 703 7.69 5.29 12.96
CA ARG A 703 7.96 6.45 13.83
C ARG A 703 6.73 7.32 14.06
N TYR A 704 5.95 7.53 13.01
CA TYR A 704 4.88 8.53 13.05
C TYR A 704 3.50 7.90 13.32
N TRP A 705 3.12 6.83 12.62
CA TRP A 705 1.70 6.44 12.59
C TRP A 705 1.17 5.78 13.86
N VAL A 706 2.02 5.08 14.62
CA VAL A 706 1.60 4.46 15.89
C VAL A 706 1.40 5.47 17.02
N LYS A 707 2.11 6.61 16.95
CA LYS A 707 1.98 7.77 17.85
C LYS A 707 1.05 8.84 17.28
N GLY A 708 0.46 8.58 16.12
CA GLY A 708 -0.37 9.54 15.42
C GLY A 708 -1.59 9.96 16.24
N PRO A 709 -2.15 11.16 16.00
CA PRO A 709 -3.25 11.72 16.80
C PRO A 709 -4.55 10.89 16.84
N GLU A 710 -4.70 9.90 15.94
CA GLU A 710 -5.83 8.95 15.90
C GLU A 710 -5.67 7.73 16.80
N ILE A 711 -4.44 7.43 17.20
CA ILE A 711 -4.08 6.15 17.84
C ILE A 711 -3.44 6.38 19.21
N GLY A 712 -2.63 7.43 19.35
CA GLY A 712 -2.00 7.86 20.61
C GLY A 712 -1.26 6.73 21.33
N GLY A 713 -0.43 5.96 20.61
CA GLY A 713 0.33 4.85 21.18
C GLY A 713 -0.52 3.68 21.67
N GLY A 714 -1.78 3.60 21.19
CA GLY A 714 -2.76 2.61 21.59
C GLY A 714 -3.61 3.02 22.80
N TRP A 715 -3.40 4.21 23.38
CA TRP A 715 -4.12 4.70 24.56
C TRP A 715 -5.47 5.37 24.25
N LEU A 716 -5.73 5.65 22.98
CA LEU A 716 -7.03 6.11 22.49
C LEU A 716 -7.92 4.91 22.18
N GLN A 717 -9.21 4.99 22.55
CA GLN A 717 -10.19 3.97 22.20
C GLN A 717 -10.34 3.83 20.67
N GLY A 718 -10.87 2.70 20.21
CA GLY A 718 -11.17 2.45 18.78
C GLY A 718 -10.97 1.00 18.38
N ILE A 719 -11.29 0.67 17.13
CA ILE A 719 -11.29 -0.71 16.65
C ILE A 719 -9.83 -1.23 16.54
N PRO A 720 -9.47 -2.35 17.20
CA PRO A 720 -8.11 -2.90 17.14
C PRO A 720 -7.66 -3.21 15.71
N LEU A 721 -8.55 -3.75 14.88
CA LEU A 721 -8.29 -4.08 13.47
C LEU A 721 -7.70 -2.90 12.69
N VAL A 722 -8.19 -1.68 12.90
CA VAL A 722 -7.72 -0.51 12.14
C VAL A 722 -6.37 0.05 12.61
N LYS A 723 -5.81 -0.53 13.68
CA LYS A 723 -4.52 -0.17 14.28
C LYS A 723 -3.50 -1.33 14.19
N GLY A 724 -3.97 -2.51 13.79
CA GLY A 724 -3.36 -3.83 13.91
C GLY A 724 -1.90 -3.94 13.48
N GLY A 725 -1.69 -3.91 12.16
CA GLY A 725 -0.40 -4.20 11.56
C GLY A 725 0.67 -3.15 11.82
N GLY A 726 0.31 -1.86 11.85
CA GLY A 726 1.28 -0.77 12.07
C GLY A 726 1.95 -0.84 13.45
N ALA A 727 1.20 -1.22 14.49
CA ALA A 727 1.77 -1.44 15.82
C ALA A 727 2.74 -2.64 15.86
N LEU A 728 2.44 -3.72 15.14
CA LEU A 728 3.35 -4.88 15.02
C LEU A 728 4.64 -4.50 14.30
N GLY A 729 4.57 -3.72 13.23
CA GLY A 729 5.74 -3.25 12.50
C GLY A 729 6.61 -2.27 13.27
N ALA A 730 6.00 -1.39 14.07
CA ALA A 730 6.73 -0.53 14.99
C ALA A 730 7.48 -1.33 16.06
N MET A 731 6.85 -2.34 16.66
CA MET A 731 7.53 -3.24 17.61
C MET A 731 8.66 -4.03 16.92
N ALA A 732 8.45 -4.53 15.70
CA ALA A 732 9.50 -5.20 14.94
C ALA A 732 10.70 -4.28 14.68
N ASN A 733 10.46 -3.02 14.31
CA ASN A 733 11.50 -2.01 14.17
C ASN A 733 12.22 -1.72 15.49
N LEU A 734 11.53 -1.62 16.62
CA LEU A 734 12.17 -1.44 17.94
C LEU A 734 13.14 -2.59 18.28
N ILE A 735 12.80 -3.81 17.86
CA ILE A 735 13.60 -5.00 18.15
C ILE A 735 14.83 -5.06 17.25
N LEU A 736 14.67 -4.75 15.96
CA LEU A 736 15.65 -5.03 14.91
C LEU A 736 16.41 -3.79 14.41
N ASN A 737 15.93 -2.58 14.71
CA ASN A 737 16.49 -1.32 14.24
C ASN A 737 16.68 -0.31 15.39
N PRO A 738 17.84 -0.30 16.06
CA PRO A 738 18.12 0.63 17.17
C PRO A 738 18.03 2.12 16.77
N GLN A 739 18.20 2.45 15.48
CA GLN A 739 18.20 3.84 15.00
C GLN A 739 16.82 4.50 15.06
N VAL A 740 15.73 3.72 15.16
CA VAL A 740 14.38 4.30 15.32
C VAL A 740 14.24 5.09 16.62
N LYS A 741 15.08 4.79 17.62
CA LYS A 741 15.14 5.47 18.92
C LYS A 741 16.14 6.64 19.00
N GLN A 742 17.26 6.59 18.28
CA GLN A 742 18.44 7.44 18.56
C GLN A 742 18.70 8.57 17.56
N SER A 743 18.05 8.58 16.38
CA SER A 743 18.36 9.53 15.29
C SER A 743 17.08 10.08 14.65
N CYS A 744 16.24 10.72 15.47
CA CYS A 744 14.89 11.16 15.13
C CYS A 744 14.62 12.57 15.70
N PRO A 745 13.72 13.35 15.08
CA PRO A 745 13.18 14.56 15.70
C PRO A 745 12.40 14.19 16.97
N ALA A 746 12.23 15.14 17.91
CA ALA A 746 11.61 14.87 19.23
C ALA A 746 10.25 14.15 19.16
N VAL A 747 9.43 14.44 18.14
CA VAL A 747 8.09 13.83 17.93
C VAL A 747 8.14 12.54 17.10
N GLY A 748 9.27 12.25 16.45
CA GLY A 748 9.46 11.09 15.59
C GLY A 748 10.29 9.97 16.22
N CYS A 749 10.66 10.09 17.49
CA CYS A 749 11.33 9.00 18.19
C CYS A 749 10.34 7.93 18.63
N LEU A 750 10.74 6.68 18.42
CA LEU A 750 9.99 5.49 18.79
C LEU A 750 10.75 4.72 19.87
N ASP A 751 10.08 4.46 20.99
CA ASP A 751 10.55 3.58 22.07
C ASP A 751 9.41 2.70 22.60
N TRP A 752 9.71 1.72 23.45
CA TRP A 752 8.71 0.81 24.01
C TRP A 752 7.50 1.50 24.67
N PRO A 753 7.65 2.57 25.48
CA PRO A 753 6.50 3.28 26.03
C PRO A 753 5.51 3.80 24.97
N ASP A 754 5.97 4.09 23.76
CA ASP A 754 5.12 4.56 22.66
C ASP A 754 4.21 3.50 22.07
N VAL A 755 4.45 2.22 22.39
CA VAL A 755 3.69 1.09 21.86
C VAL A 755 3.07 0.22 22.96
N ARG A 756 3.24 0.57 24.25
CA ARG A 756 2.68 -0.21 25.37
C ARG A 756 1.17 -0.09 25.51
N GLY A 757 0.56 0.98 24.98
CA GLY A 757 -0.88 1.13 24.98
C GLY A 757 -1.60 0.07 24.13
N PHE A 758 -0.95 -0.50 23.12
CA PHE A 758 -1.51 -1.57 22.28
C PHE A 758 -1.68 -2.91 23.03
N PRO A 759 -0.62 -3.54 23.58
CA PRO A 759 -0.79 -4.74 24.41
C PRO A 759 -1.55 -4.43 25.70
N GLY A 760 -1.39 -3.22 26.25
CA GLY A 760 -2.12 -2.75 27.41
C GLY A 760 -3.62 -2.51 27.18
N TYR A 761 -4.11 -2.53 25.93
CA TYR A 761 -5.52 -2.26 25.63
C TYR A 761 -6.45 -3.23 26.38
N PHE A 762 -6.04 -4.48 26.58
CA PHE A 762 -6.85 -5.53 27.21
C PHE A 762 -6.08 -6.42 28.18
N ALA A 763 -4.87 -6.00 28.58
CA ALA A 763 -4.08 -6.75 29.54
C ALA A 763 -4.80 -6.82 30.88
N GLY A 764 -4.96 -8.03 31.43
CA GLY A 764 -5.71 -8.29 32.67
C GLY A 764 -7.21 -8.56 32.49
N ASP A 765 -7.81 -8.18 31.36
CA ASP A 765 -9.26 -8.36 31.11
C ASP A 765 -9.56 -9.38 30.01
N PHE A 766 -8.54 -9.84 29.25
CA PHE A 766 -8.75 -10.70 28.08
C PHE A 766 -9.49 -12.02 28.39
N GLY A 767 -9.22 -12.60 29.57
CA GLY A 767 -9.88 -13.84 30.01
C GLY A 767 -11.39 -13.73 30.25
N SER A 768 -11.93 -12.51 30.33
CA SER A 768 -13.37 -12.26 30.53
C SER A 768 -14.19 -12.32 29.23
N TYR A 769 -13.54 -12.32 28.06
CA TYR A 769 -14.22 -12.31 26.76
C TYR A 769 -14.56 -13.72 26.26
N ASN A 770 -15.80 -13.90 25.79
CA ASN A 770 -16.23 -15.14 25.16
C ASN A 770 -15.69 -15.29 23.72
N CYS A 771 -16.11 -16.36 23.04
CA CYS A 771 -15.65 -16.68 21.69
C CYS A 771 -16.18 -15.72 20.61
N ASP A 772 -17.25 -14.98 20.91
CA ASP A 772 -17.96 -14.13 19.95
C ASP A 772 -17.78 -12.63 20.22
N PHE A 773 -16.87 -12.27 21.13
CA PHE A 773 -16.61 -10.89 21.52
C PHE A 773 -16.21 -9.99 20.33
N ALA A 774 -15.45 -10.54 19.39
CA ALA A 774 -14.98 -9.83 18.20
C ALA A 774 -14.70 -10.81 17.05
N ASP A 775 -14.57 -10.25 15.85
CA ASP A 775 -13.97 -10.93 14.70
C ASP A 775 -12.57 -11.49 15.09
N SER A 776 -12.20 -12.63 14.48
CA SER A 776 -10.93 -13.32 14.72
C SER A 776 -9.67 -12.51 14.36
N ARG A 777 -9.78 -11.53 13.46
CA ARG A 777 -8.70 -10.60 13.10
C ARG A 777 -8.45 -9.59 14.21
N ASP A 778 -9.49 -8.97 14.78
CA ASP A 778 -9.36 -8.05 15.92
C ASP A 778 -8.63 -8.72 17.08
N SER A 779 -9.16 -9.86 17.52
CA SER A 779 -8.56 -10.64 18.59
C SER A 779 -7.17 -11.17 18.22
N GLY A 780 -6.94 -11.50 16.95
CA GLY A 780 -5.63 -11.91 16.43
C GLY A 780 -4.57 -10.81 16.47
N TYR A 781 -4.90 -9.57 16.09
CA TYR A 781 -3.99 -8.43 16.20
C TYR A 781 -3.67 -8.10 17.66
N MET A 782 -4.69 -8.07 18.51
CA MET A 782 -4.52 -7.84 19.95
C MET A 782 -3.59 -8.90 20.58
N ALA A 783 -3.81 -10.17 20.27
CA ALA A 783 -2.96 -11.27 20.70
C ALA A 783 -1.54 -11.17 20.10
N GLY A 784 -1.41 -10.68 18.87
CA GLY A 784 -0.13 -10.39 18.22
C GLY A 784 0.70 -9.35 18.96
N TRP A 785 0.10 -8.21 19.31
CA TRP A 785 0.77 -7.16 20.09
C TRP A 785 1.26 -7.69 21.43
N LEU A 786 0.39 -8.45 22.12
CA LEU A 786 0.72 -9.10 23.40
C LEU A 786 1.86 -10.10 23.25
N ALA A 787 1.84 -10.96 22.23
CA ALA A 787 2.88 -11.97 22.01
C ALA A 787 4.26 -11.35 21.75
N ILE A 788 4.33 -10.33 20.89
CA ILE A 788 5.57 -9.61 20.62
C ILE A 788 6.06 -8.86 21.87
N ALA A 789 5.17 -8.14 22.57
CA ALA A 789 5.54 -7.41 23.79
C ALA A 789 5.99 -8.35 24.92
N ALA A 790 5.31 -9.49 25.11
CA ALA A 790 5.67 -10.50 26.12
C ALA A 790 7.08 -11.05 25.93
N ASN A 791 7.50 -11.21 24.68
CA ASN A 791 8.83 -11.73 24.35
C ASN A 791 9.91 -10.65 24.45
N TYR A 792 9.65 -9.43 23.97
CA TYR A 792 10.71 -8.47 23.65
C TYR A 792 10.63 -7.10 24.33
N ASP A 793 9.60 -6.75 25.11
CA ASP A 793 9.56 -5.46 25.82
C ASP A 793 10.81 -5.30 26.68
N SER A 794 11.47 -4.15 26.54
CA SER A 794 12.68 -3.79 27.31
C SER A 794 12.51 -3.86 28.83
N SER A 795 11.28 -3.76 29.36
CA SER A 795 10.99 -3.84 30.79
C SER A 795 10.57 -5.25 31.23
N ASN A 796 11.34 -5.87 32.13
CA ASN A 796 11.03 -7.17 32.71
C ASN A 796 9.68 -7.20 33.44
N SER A 797 9.31 -6.13 34.15
CA SER A 797 8.02 -6.07 34.86
C SER A 797 6.85 -6.05 33.89
N GLN A 798 6.98 -5.31 32.78
CA GLN A 798 5.97 -5.26 31.73
C GLN A 798 5.84 -6.63 31.03
N ARG A 799 6.95 -7.29 30.68
CA ARG A 799 6.92 -8.64 30.11
C ARG A 799 6.16 -9.64 30.96
N THR A 800 6.28 -9.58 32.29
CA THR A 800 5.51 -10.44 33.20
C THR A 800 4.00 -10.20 33.09
N ILE A 801 3.55 -8.94 33.00
CA ILE A 801 2.13 -8.58 32.81
C ILE A 801 1.62 -9.11 31.47
N TRP A 802 2.39 -8.89 30.41
CA TRP A 802 2.04 -9.35 29.06
C TRP A 802 1.95 -10.88 28.98
N LYS A 803 2.88 -11.62 29.60
CA LYS A 803 2.86 -13.09 29.65
C LYS A 803 1.62 -13.64 30.36
N ASN A 804 1.20 -13.04 31.47
CA ASN A 804 -0.01 -13.46 32.17
C ASN A 804 -1.25 -13.28 31.28
N SER A 805 -1.38 -12.12 30.63
CA SER A 805 -2.49 -11.86 29.70
C SER A 805 -2.45 -12.77 28.48
N LEU A 806 -1.26 -13.09 27.95
CA LEU A 806 -1.07 -14.02 26.84
C LEU A 806 -1.51 -15.44 27.21
N ARG A 807 -1.33 -15.86 28.47
CA ARG A 807 -1.83 -17.15 28.96
C ARG A 807 -3.37 -17.18 28.95
N ASP A 808 -4.02 -16.09 29.32
CA ASP A 808 -5.48 -15.96 29.26
C ASP A 808 -5.99 -16.03 27.83
N VAL A 809 -5.30 -15.38 26.89
CA VAL A 809 -5.58 -15.49 25.45
C VAL A 809 -5.53 -16.95 25.01
N LEU A 810 -4.44 -17.67 25.29
CA LEU A 810 -4.29 -19.06 24.84
C LEU A 810 -5.31 -20.00 25.49
N ASN A 811 -5.68 -19.77 26.76
CA ASN A 811 -6.74 -20.49 27.43
C ASN A 811 -8.11 -20.27 26.76
N ARG A 812 -8.45 -19.02 26.43
CA ARG A 812 -9.65 -18.69 25.65
C ARG A 812 -9.63 -19.40 24.31
N GLU A 813 -8.51 -19.36 23.59
CA GLU A 813 -8.40 -19.96 22.25
C GLU A 813 -8.58 -21.47 22.27
N ASN A 814 -8.07 -22.13 23.31
CA ASN A 814 -8.31 -23.55 23.54
C ASN A 814 -9.78 -23.85 23.84
N ASN A 815 -10.48 -22.96 24.55
CA ASN A 815 -11.92 -23.11 24.84
C ASN A 815 -12.82 -22.78 23.64
N CYS A 816 -12.37 -21.86 22.78
CA CYS A 816 -13.13 -21.41 21.61
C CYS A 816 -12.94 -22.28 20.38
N LYS A 817 -11.87 -23.07 20.35
CA LYS A 817 -11.70 -24.12 19.35
C LYS A 817 -12.89 -25.09 19.40
N ARG A 818 -13.53 -25.30 18.26
CA ARG A 818 -14.64 -26.24 18.09
C ARG A 818 -14.14 -27.65 17.79
N ALA A 819 -15.06 -28.63 17.83
CA ALA A 819 -14.74 -30.04 17.60
C ALA A 819 -14.19 -30.33 16.18
N ASP A 820 -14.56 -29.50 15.20
CA ASP A 820 -14.06 -29.55 13.81
C ASP A 820 -12.72 -28.81 13.63
N ASN A 821 -12.10 -28.35 14.73
CA ASN A 821 -10.89 -27.51 14.74
C ASN A 821 -11.08 -26.11 14.11
N SER A 822 -12.32 -25.66 13.89
CA SER A 822 -12.60 -24.26 13.54
C SER A 822 -12.59 -23.36 14.79
N TRP A 823 -12.51 -22.04 14.57
CA TRP A 823 -12.76 -21.01 15.59
C TRP A 823 -14.09 -20.29 15.31
N SER A 824 -15.06 -21.07 14.83
CA SER A 824 -16.36 -20.55 14.41
C SER A 824 -17.03 -19.76 15.54
N ASN A 825 -17.41 -18.54 15.20
CA ASN A 825 -17.98 -17.54 16.10
C ASN A 825 -19.15 -16.81 15.42
N SER A 826 -19.90 -16.07 16.21
CA SER A 826 -21.09 -15.33 15.76
C SER A 826 -20.94 -13.82 15.90
N ALA A 827 -19.72 -13.29 16.00
CA ALA A 827 -19.48 -11.87 16.27
C ALA A 827 -20.19 -10.93 15.26
N ILE A 828 -20.27 -11.35 13.99
CA ILE A 828 -20.98 -10.61 12.94
C ILE A 828 -22.47 -10.44 13.27
N PHE A 829 -23.11 -11.43 13.89
CA PHE A 829 -24.50 -11.33 14.33
C PHE A 829 -24.68 -10.17 15.31
N GLY A 830 -23.77 -10.00 16.27
CA GLY A 830 -23.81 -8.90 17.24
C GLY A 830 -23.68 -7.51 16.61
N ASN A 831 -22.89 -7.39 15.54
CA ASN A 831 -22.56 -6.13 14.88
C ASN A 831 -23.59 -5.67 13.82
N ALA A 832 -24.43 -6.57 13.31
CA ALA A 832 -25.43 -6.24 12.30
C ALA A 832 -26.72 -5.68 12.92
N GLY A 833 -27.37 -4.74 12.22
CA GLY A 833 -28.71 -4.27 12.58
C GLY A 833 -29.76 -5.39 12.45
N GLY A 834 -30.83 -5.33 13.24
CA GLY A 834 -31.86 -6.37 13.23
C GLY A 834 -33.22 -5.89 13.71
N VAL A 835 -34.23 -6.76 13.52
CA VAL A 835 -35.61 -6.57 13.98
C VAL A 835 -36.02 -7.71 14.89
N ASN A 836 -36.88 -7.41 15.86
CA ASN A 836 -37.44 -8.45 16.73
C ASN A 836 -38.55 -9.21 16.00
N VAL A 837 -38.52 -10.54 16.09
CA VAL A 837 -39.45 -11.44 15.44
C VAL A 837 -39.96 -12.47 16.45
N THR A 838 -41.27 -12.62 16.54
CA THR A 838 -41.95 -13.66 17.30
C THR A 838 -42.14 -14.88 16.40
N LEU A 839 -41.59 -16.00 16.85
CA LEU A 839 -41.55 -17.26 16.12
C LEU A 839 -42.24 -18.38 16.92
N THR A 840 -42.92 -19.27 16.21
CA THR A 840 -43.55 -20.47 16.79
C THR A 840 -42.85 -21.70 16.24
N ASN A 841 -42.40 -22.60 17.11
CA ASN A 841 -41.76 -23.85 16.71
C ASN A 841 -42.65 -24.63 15.71
N GLY A 842 -42.06 -25.07 14.60
CA GLY A 842 -42.77 -25.78 13.54
C GLY A 842 -43.61 -24.91 12.59
N SER A 843 -43.58 -23.58 12.72
CA SER A 843 -44.28 -22.64 11.83
C SER A 843 -43.31 -21.88 10.91
N THR A 844 -43.74 -21.59 9.68
CA THR A 844 -43.06 -20.64 8.76
C THR A 844 -43.49 -19.20 9.00
N ALA A 845 -44.58 -18.96 9.74
CA ALA A 845 -45.08 -17.62 10.02
C ALA A 845 -44.24 -16.92 11.08
N ALA A 846 -43.79 -15.71 10.77
CA ALA A 846 -43.00 -14.85 11.63
C ALA A 846 -43.76 -13.53 11.85
N MET A 847 -44.01 -13.18 13.12
CA MET A 847 -44.84 -12.03 13.49
C MET A 847 -44.00 -10.98 14.20
N GLY A 848 -44.36 -9.70 14.07
CA GLY A 848 -43.67 -8.62 14.77
C GLY A 848 -44.23 -7.25 14.43
N ALA A 849 -43.41 -6.22 14.57
CA ALA A 849 -43.76 -4.86 14.22
C ALA A 849 -42.54 -4.13 13.65
N GLY A 850 -42.78 -3.18 12.74
CA GLY A 850 -41.72 -2.36 12.14
C GLY A 850 -40.93 -3.07 11.04
N PHE A 851 -41.47 -4.16 10.47
CA PHE A 851 -40.85 -4.80 9.33
C PHE A 851 -40.95 -3.93 8.07
N TYR A 852 -39.94 -4.02 7.21
CA TYR A 852 -39.91 -3.44 5.87
C TYR A 852 -39.19 -4.39 4.92
N SER A 853 -39.27 -4.11 3.62
CA SER A 853 -38.68 -4.97 2.57
C SER A 853 -37.17 -5.18 2.71
N GLY A 854 -36.46 -4.32 3.42
CA GLY A 854 -35.04 -4.48 3.71
C GLY A 854 -34.72 -5.49 4.82
N ASN A 855 -35.71 -6.02 5.54
CA ASN A 855 -35.50 -7.10 6.51
C ASN A 855 -35.49 -8.49 5.87
N CYS A 856 -36.11 -8.66 4.70
CA CYS A 856 -36.30 -9.95 4.04
C CYS A 856 -36.24 -9.79 2.52
N TYR A 857 -35.34 -10.52 1.87
CA TYR A 857 -35.01 -10.31 0.46
C TYR A 857 -35.74 -11.26 -0.51
N GLY A 858 -36.63 -12.13 -0.01
CA GLY A 858 -37.40 -13.06 -0.83
C GLY A 858 -38.35 -12.36 -1.80
N ILE A 859 -38.16 -12.60 -3.11
CA ILE A 859 -38.94 -11.99 -4.20
C ILE A 859 -39.78 -13.00 -4.99
N ALA A 860 -39.46 -14.30 -4.93
CA ALA A 860 -40.25 -15.35 -5.52
C ALA A 860 -40.03 -16.68 -4.80
N SER A 861 -41.01 -17.58 -4.89
CA SER A 861 -40.91 -18.95 -4.42
C SER A 861 -41.69 -19.89 -5.36
N GLY A 862 -41.34 -21.17 -5.33
CA GLY A 862 -41.94 -22.19 -6.19
C GLY A 862 -41.26 -23.54 -6.03
N THR A 863 -41.40 -24.41 -7.04
CA THR A 863 -40.74 -25.72 -7.05
C THR A 863 -39.72 -25.84 -8.16
N VAL A 864 -38.62 -26.53 -7.87
CA VAL A 864 -37.56 -26.86 -8.83
C VAL A 864 -37.29 -28.36 -8.85
N THR A 865 -37.05 -28.93 -10.03
CA THR A 865 -36.65 -30.32 -10.24
C THR A 865 -35.21 -30.36 -10.75
N VAL A 866 -34.36 -31.11 -10.05
CA VAL A 866 -32.92 -31.20 -10.30
C VAL A 866 -32.41 -32.63 -10.09
N THR A 867 -31.30 -32.98 -10.76
CA THR A 867 -30.58 -34.26 -10.59
C THR A 867 -29.23 -34.01 -9.93
N THR A 868 -28.81 -34.89 -9.02
CA THR A 868 -27.45 -34.86 -8.42
C THR A 868 -26.36 -34.77 -9.48
N GLY A 869 -25.42 -33.85 -9.28
CA GLY A 869 -24.31 -33.60 -10.22
C GLY A 869 -24.69 -32.76 -11.44
N SER A 870 -25.94 -32.33 -11.60
CA SER A 870 -26.37 -31.43 -12.66
C SER A 870 -26.35 -29.97 -12.19
N SER A 871 -25.95 -29.03 -13.07
CA SER A 871 -26.25 -27.62 -12.88
C SER A 871 -27.65 -27.26 -13.39
N ALA A 872 -28.15 -27.98 -14.40
CA ALA A 872 -29.44 -27.71 -15.01
C ALA A 872 -30.61 -28.18 -14.15
N PHE A 873 -31.69 -27.39 -14.16
CA PHE A 873 -32.93 -27.67 -13.46
C PHE A 873 -34.16 -27.18 -14.24
N THR A 874 -35.34 -27.69 -13.91
CA THR A 874 -36.64 -27.19 -14.38
C THR A 874 -37.50 -26.70 -13.22
N GLY A 875 -38.34 -25.68 -13.42
CA GLY A 875 -39.13 -25.11 -12.32
C GLY A 875 -40.27 -24.21 -12.77
N THR A 876 -41.02 -23.69 -11.80
CA THR A 876 -42.17 -22.80 -12.00
C THR A 876 -41.98 -21.52 -11.20
N GLY A 877 -42.45 -20.37 -11.72
CA GLY A 877 -42.38 -19.08 -11.00
C GLY A 877 -40.98 -18.44 -10.95
N LEU A 878 -40.09 -18.83 -11.86
CA LEU A 878 -38.70 -18.36 -11.90
C LEU A 878 -38.61 -16.89 -12.33
N VAL A 879 -37.90 -16.08 -11.56
CA VAL A 879 -37.64 -14.65 -11.81
C VAL A 879 -36.16 -14.34 -11.65
N SER A 880 -35.71 -13.17 -12.13
CA SER A 880 -34.35 -12.70 -11.86
C SER A 880 -34.17 -12.42 -10.38
N GLY A 881 -33.04 -12.85 -9.80
CA GLY A 881 -32.64 -12.53 -8.43
C GLY A 881 -31.12 -12.49 -8.30
N ALA A 882 -30.63 -12.50 -7.06
CA ALA A 882 -29.20 -12.61 -6.74
C ALA A 882 -28.81 -14.03 -6.32
N LYS A 883 -29.70 -14.73 -5.60
CA LYS A 883 -29.51 -16.13 -5.21
C LYS A 883 -30.81 -16.91 -5.14
N MET A 884 -30.72 -18.23 -5.28
CA MET A 884 -31.79 -19.19 -5.08
C MET A 884 -31.43 -20.13 -3.93
N ILE A 885 -32.35 -20.29 -2.98
CA ILE A 885 -32.27 -21.23 -1.87
C ILE A 885 -33.22 -22.38 -2.17
N VAL A 886 -32.69 -23.60 -2.25
CA VAL A 886 -33.49 -24.82 -2.46
C VAL A 886 -33.48 -25.65 -1.18
N THR A 887 -34.65 -25.91 -0.61
CA THR A 887 -34.78 -26.68 0.63
C THR A 887 -35.08 -28.14 0.30
N ALA A 888 -34.09 -29.02 0.50
CA ALA A 888 -34.20 -30.46 0.24
C ALA A 888 -33.85 -31.26 1.51
N SER A 889 -34.75 -32.17 1.93
CA SER A 889 -34.57 -33.00 3.13
C SER A 889 -34.21 -32.21 4.40
N GLY A 890 -34.80 -31.02 4.57
CA GLY A 890 -34.56 -30.14 5.73
C GLY A 890 -33.27 -29.32 5.66
N LYS A 891 -32.47 -29.45 4.59
CA LYS A 891 -31.25 -28.67 4.35
C LYS A 891 -31.46 -27.66 3.23
N ASP A 892 -30.87 -26.48 3.39
CA ASP A 892 -30.86 -25.44 2.36
C ASP A 892 -29.60 -25.57 1.50
N TYR A 893 -29.77 -25.47 0.19
CA TYR A 893 -28.70 -25.41 -0.81
C TYR A 893 -28.80 -24.06 -1.51
N VAL A 894 -27.75 -23.25 -1.41
CA VAL A 894 -27.80 -21.85 -1.82
C VAL A 894 -26.94 -21.63 -3.05
N SER A 895 -27.57 -21.39 -4.20
CA SER A 895 -26.87 -21.05 -5.45
C SER A 895 -26.92 -19.55 -5.68
N ALA A 896 -25.76 -18.94 -5.97
CA ALA A 896 -25.74 -17.69 -6.72
C ALA A 896 -26.50 -17.91 -8.03
N PHE A 897 -27.36 -16.96 -8.39
CA PHE A 897 -28.33 -17.18 -9.44
C PHE A 897 -28.59 -15.88 -10.19
N VAL A 898 -28.27 -15.85 -11.48
CA VAL A 898 -28.62 -14.74 -12.38
C VAL A 898 -29.10 -15.34 -13.70
N GLN A 899 -30.40 -15.67 -13.81
CA GLN A 899 -31.08 -15.71 -15.11
C GLN A 899 -32.61 -15.66 -15.03
N THR A 900 -33.21 -15.12 -16.09
CA THR A 900 -34.57 -14.59 -16.25
C THR A 900 -35.51 -15.50 -17.06
N GLY A 901 -36.73 -15.73 -16.55
CA GLY A 901 -37.95 -16.03 -17.31
C GLY A 901 -38.00 -17.36 -18.08
N GLY A 902 -38.69 -18.36 -17.54
CA GLY A 902 -38.93 -19.63 -18.24
C GLY A 902 -39.33 -20.77 -17.30
N ALA A 903 -39.19 -22.01 -17.78
CA ALA A 903 -39.45 -23.25 -17.03
C ALA A 903 -38.15 -24.00 -16.65
N SER A 904 -36.98 -23.40 -16.85
CA SER A 904 -35.66 -24.03 -16.61
C SER A 904 -34.56 -23.00 -16.34
N GLY A 905 -33.48 -23.45 -15.71
CA GLY A 905 -32.31 -22.64 -15.41
C GLY A 905 -31.08 -23.48 -15.08
N ASN A 906 -29.98 -22.80 -14.71
CA ASN A 906 -28.75 -23.43 -14.24
C ASN A 906 -28.35 -22.87 -12.87
N PHE A 907 -27.88 -23.74 -11.98
CA PHE A 907 -27.12 -23.38 -10.80
C PHE A 907 -25.68 -22.98 -11.17
N SER A 908 -25.06 -22.16 -10.34
CA SER A 908 -23.65 -21.75 -10.44
C SER A 908 -22.67 -22.88 -10.08
N PHE A 909 -23.17 -23.99 -9.54
CA PHE A 909 -22.42 -25.18 -9.18
C PHE A 909 -23.13 -26.46 -9.62
N LEU A 910 -22.42 -27.59 -9.56
CA LEU A 910 -23.00 -28.92 -9.72
C LEU A 910 -23.80 -29.30 -8.47
N TRP A 911 -25.11 -29.58 -8.62
CA TRP A 911 -26.02 -29.84 -7.51
C TRP A 911 -25.52 -30.96 -6.59
N PRO A 912 -25.15 -30.66 -5.32
CA PRO A 912 -24.61 -31.64 -4.39
C PRO A 912 -25.70 -32.39 -3.61
N GLY A 913 -26.96 -31.97 -3.74
CA GLY A 913 -28.10 -32.57 -3.06
C GLY A 913 -28.67 -33.80 -3.79
N PRO A 914 -29.71 -34.44 -3.23
CA PRO A 914 -30.40 -35.55 -3.87
C PRO A 914 -31.17 -35.10 -5.11
N SER A 915 -31.36 -36.00 -6.07
CA SER A 915 -32.27 -35.78 -7.20
C SER A 915 -33.72 -35.72 -6.73
N GLY A 916 -34.53 -34.80 -7.28
CA GLY A 916 -35.95 -34.69 -6.93
C GLY A 916 -36.54 -33.31 -7.23
N THR A 917 -37.77 -33.11 -6.74
CA THR A 917 -38.50 -31.83 -6.82
C THR A 917 -38.60 -31.21 -5.42
N PHE A 918 -38.15 -29.97 -5.27
CA PHE A 918 -37.99 -29.30 -3.99
C PHE A 918 -38.54 -27.87 -4.03
N GLN A 919 -38.85 -27.31 -2.86
CA GLN A 919 -39.25 -25.91 -2.73
C GLN A 919 -38.03 -25.00 -2.86
N TYR A 920 -38.22 -23.83 -3.46
CA TYR A 920 -37.20 -22.79 -3.53
C TYR A 920 -37.72 -21.42 -3.10
N VAL A 921 -36.79 -20.57 -2.68
CA VAL A 921 -36.97 -19.11 -2.56
C VAL A 921 -35.87 -18.41 -3.36
N ILE A 922 -36.22 -17.41 -4.17
CA ILE A 922 -35.27 -16.52 -4.83
C ILE A 922 -35.22 -15.21 -4.02
N GLU A 923 -34.01 -14.76 -3.72
CA GLU A 923 -33.77 -13.50 -3.03
C GLU A 923 -33.10 -12.46 -3.94
N SER A 924 -33.40 -11.18 -3.70
CA SER A 924 -32.81 -10.03 -4.40
C SER A 924 -31.42 -9.62 -3.90
N SER A 925 -30.93 -10.25 -2.82
CA SER A 925 -29.62 -10.01 -2.22
C SER A 925 -28.85 -11.31 -2.02
N THR A 926 -27.52 -11.23 -2.02
CA THR A 926 -26.62 -12.35 -1.72
C THR A 926 -26.43 -12.58 -0.21
N TRP A 927 -26.86 -11.64 0.63
CA TRP A 927 -26.66 -11.67 2.09
C TRP A 927 -27.35 -12.84 2.77
N GLN A 928 -26.74 -13.37 3.83
CA GLN A 928 -27.30 -14.44 4.64
C GLN A 928 -28.14 -13.87 5.77
N THR A 929 -29.17 -14.60 6.18
CA THR A 929 -30.04 -14.23 7.30
C THR A 929 -29.95 -15.30 8.37
N ALA A 930 -29.72 -14.89 9.62
CA ALA A 930 -29.80 -15.76 10.79
C ALA A 930 -30.72 -15.14 11.83
N ILE A 931 -31.25 -16.01 12.69
CA ILE A 931 -32.20 -15.64 13.74
C ILE A 931 -31.69 -16.21 15.06
N GLY A 932 -31.56 -15.36 16.07
CA GLY A 932 -31.05 -15.77 17.38
C GLY A 932 -31.40 -14.78 18.48
N SER A 933 -31.24 -15.22 19.72
CA SER A 933 -31.52 -14.39 20.91
C SER A 933 -30.33 -13.54 21.36
N SER A 934 -29.11 -13.99 21.06
CA SER A 934 -27.84 -13.30 21.35
C SER A 934 -26.72 -13.90 20.50
N THR A 935 -25.51 -13.33 20.56
CA THR A 935 -24.32 -13.93 19.92
C THR A 935 -24.01 -15.33 20.47
N SER A 936 -24.30 -15.61 21.73
CA SER A 936 -24.05 -16.93 22.32
C SER A 936 -25.14 -17.98 22.05
N ASP A 937 -26.16 -17.65 21.23
CA ASP A 937 -27.23 -18.58 20.83
C ASP A 937 -26.78 -19.51 19.69
N TYR A 938 -25.75 -20.32 19.96
CA TYR A 938 -25.15 -21.20 18.95
C TYR A 938 -26.15 -22.18 18.35
N SER A 939 -27.14 -22.65 19.12
CA SER A 939 -28.18 -23.57 18.64
C SER A 939 -28.99 -23.00 17.49
N ASN A 940 -29.47 -21.76 17.62
CA ASN A 940 -30.29 -21.13 16.57
C ASN A 940 -29.41 -20.53 15.47
N LEU A 941 -28.24 -19.98 15.82
CA LEU A 941 -27.33 -19.37 14.85
C LEU A 941 -26.60 -20.38 13.95
N SER A 942 -26.68 -21.68 14.25
CA SER A 942 -26.21 -22.75 13.36
C SER A 942 -27.19 -23.06 12.22
N THR A 943 -28.29 -22.32 12.08
CA THR A 943 -29.27 -22.50 11.00
C THR A 943 -29.64 -21.16 10.38
N ASN A 944 -29.49 -21.06 9.07
CA ASN A 944 -29.88 -19.89 8.30
C ASN A 944 -31.29 -20.05 7.72
N TYR A 945 -31.95 -18.93 7.44
CA TYR A 945 -33.32 -18.87 6.91
C TYR A 945 -33.40 -17.85 5.78
N ALA A 946 -34.16 -18.16 4.74
CA ALA A 946 -34.61 -17.16 3.78
C ALA A 946 -35.98 -16.67 4.23
N CYS A 947 -36.31 -15.42 3.91
CA CYS A 947 -37.59 -14.86 4.31
C CYS A 947 -38.20 -13.93 3.27
N THR A 948 -39.53 -13.90 3.25
CA THR A 948 -40.35 -13.04 2.40
C THR A 948 -41.08 -12.04 3.27
N TYR A 949 -40.95 -10.76 2.91
CA TYR A 949 -41.71 -9.68 3.53
C TYR A 949 -43.16 -9.71 3.03
N ASN A 950 -44.13 -9.81 3.96
CA ASN A 950 -45.56 -9.76 3.62
C ASN A 950 -46.16 -8.39 3.95
N SER A 951 -45.87 -7.87 5.15
CA SER A 951 -46.42 -6.62 5.67
C SER A 951 -45.53 -6.08 6.80
N PRO A 952 -45.78 -4.85 7.31
CA PRO A 952 -45.03 -4.31 8.44
C PRO A 952 -45.10 -5.12 9.75
N THR A 953 -45.95 -6.15 9.80
CA THR A 953 -46.16 -7.01 10.98
C THR A 953 -46.00 -8.50 10.71
N SER A 954 -45.75 -8.92 9.46
CA SER A 954 -45.69 -10.33 9.07
C SER A 954 -44.60 -10.62 8.05
N LEU A 955 -43.86 -11.70 8.29
CA LEU A 955 -42.87 -12.31 7.41
C LEU A 955 -43.19 -13.80 7.24
N THR A 956 -42.69 -14.39 6.16
CA THR A 956 -42.74 -15.84 5.92
C THR A 956 -41.34 -16.40 5.78
N LEU A 957 -40.97 -17.41 6.57
CA LEU A 957 -39.72 -18.14 6.44
C LEU A 957 -39.81 -19.23 5.36
N ASN A 958 -38.70 -19.55 4.68
CA ASN A 958 -38.65 -20.61 3.66
C ASN A 958 -38.91 -22.01 4.23
N LYS A 959 -38.58 -22.22 5.50
CA LYS A 959 -38.76 -23.50 6.22
C LYS A 959 -39.27 -23.24 7.65
N PRO A 960 -39.95 -24.20 8.27
CA PRO A 960 -40.44 -24.06 9.65
C PRO A 960 -39.35 -23.69 10.64
N TRP A 961 -39.67 -22.83 11.61
CA TRP A 961 -38.77 -22.47 12.70
C TRP A 961 -38.44 -23.70 13.57
N ALA A 962 -37.14 -24.02 13.66
CA ALA A 962 -36.66 -25.19 14.40
C ALA A 962 -36.43 -24.92 15.90
N GLY A 963 -36.20 -23.66 16.28
CA GLY A 963 -35.96 -23.28 17.67
C GLY A 963 -37.21 -23.26 18.53
N THR A 964 -37.07 -22.96 19.82
CA THR A 964 -38.21 -22.83 20.74
C THR A 964 -39.11 -21.66 20.37
N SER A 965 -40.41 -21.74 20.65
CA SER A 965 -41.32 -20.60 20.45
C SER A 965 -40.92 -19.42 21.35
N GLY A 966 -40.88 -18.21 20.80
CA GLY A 966 -40.40 -17.03 21.53
C GLY A 966 -40.11 -15.82 20.64
N VAL A 967 -39.45 -14.81 21.20
CA VAL A 967 -39.02 -13.60 20.49
C VAL A 967 -37.51 -13.66 20.27
N TYR A 968 -37.08 -13.41 19.04
CA TYR A 968 -35.68 -13.45 18.60
C TYR A 968 -35.34 -12.22 17.77
N SER A 969 -34.06 -12.04 17.43
CA SER A 969 -33.60 -11.01 16.51
C SER A 969 -33.28 -11.63 15.15
N LEU A 970 -33.92 -11.14 14.09
CA LEU A 970 -33.58 -11.45 12.71
C LEU A 970 -32.56 -10.43 12.20
N ARG A 971 -31.44 -10.93 11.67
CA ARG A 971 -30.32 -10.11 11.17
C ARG A 971 -29.82 -10.66 9.84
N SER A 972 -29.34 -9.76 8.98
CA SER A 972 -28.78 -10.13 7.66
C SER A 972 -27.48 -9.40 7.37
N TYR A 973 -26.51 -10.10 6.79
CA TYR A 973 -25.21 -9.55 6.37
C TYR A 973 -24.54 -10.47 5.33
N THR A 974 -23.40 -10.09 4.77
CA THR A 974 -22.63 -10.88 3.78
C THR A 974 -22.47 -12.35 4.20
N LEU A 975 -22.02 -12.59 5.44
CA LEU A 975 -22.07 -13.88 6.13
C LEU A 975 -22.80 -13.68 7.45
N MET A 976 -23.64 -14.63 7.85
CA MET A 976 -24.46 -14.47 9.06
C MET A 976 -24.73 -15.82 9.71
N GLY A 977 -24.75 -15.84 11.05
CA GLY A 977 -24.89 -17.06 11.84
C GLY A 977 -23.56 -17.45 12.51
N LEU A 978 -23.38 -18.74 12.75
CA LEU A 978 -22.18 -19.31 13.35
C LEU A 978 -21.26 -19.89 12.26
N GLY A 979 -20.03 -19.40 12.14
CA GLY A 979 -19.08 -19.94 11.16
C GLY A 979 -17.70 -19.30 11.23
N GLN A 980 -16.83 -19.67 10.29
CA GLN A 980 -15.45 -19.21 10.22
C GLN A 980 -15.10 -18.70 8.81
N GLN A 981 -14.49 -17.52 8.76
CA GLN A 981 -13.88 -17.01 7.53
C GLN A 981 -12.41 -17.46 7.48
N PRO A 982 -12.00 -18.23 6.45
CA PRO A 982 -10.65 -18.81 6.40
C PRO A 982 -9.52 -17.79 6.42
N TYR A 983 -9.65 -16.71 5.66
CA TYR A 983 -8.61 -15.68 5.55
C TYR A 983 -8.21 -15.07 6.89
N MET A 984 -9.14 -15.01 7.87
CA MET A 984 -8.88 -14.48 9.21
C MET A 984 -7.95 -15.38 10.05
N MET A 985 -7.88 -16.68 9.73
CA MET A 985 -7.10 -17.65 10.50
C MET A 985 -5.60 -17.45 10.34
N GLY A 986 -5.13 -16.83 9.26
CA GLY A 986 -3.70 -16.56 9.07
C GLY A 986 -3.14 -15.56 10.08
N ILE A 987 -3.90 -14.52 10.44
CA ILE A 987 -3.51 -13.57 11.51
C ILE A 987 -3.44 -14.30 12.86
N LYS A 988 -4.39 -15.20 13.13
CA LYS A 988 -4.38 -16.03 14.35
C LYS A 988 -3.14 -16.93 14.39
N LEU A 989 -2.84 -17.63 13.29
CA LEU A 989 -1.64 -18.44 13.14
C LEU A 989 -0.35 -17.62 13.34
N ARG A 990 -0.33 -16.37 12.88
CA ARG A 990 0.82 -15.48 13.04
C ARG A 990 1.12 -15.21 14.50
N TYR A 991 0.14 -14.81 15.31
CA TYR A 991 0.41 -14.58 16.73
C TYR A 991 0.72 -15.87 17.47
N LEU A 992 0.08 -17.00 17.11
CA LEU A 992 0.39 -18.29 17.72
C LEU A 992 1.86 -18.66 17.48
N LYS A 993 2.39 -18.38 16.28
CA LYS A 993 3.83 -18.52 16.00
C LYS A 993 4.68 -17.66 16.92
N TRP A 994 4.33 -16.38 17.10
CA TRP A 994 5.07 -15.50 18.02
C TRP A 994 4.98 -15.97 19.48
N ALA A 995 3.81 -16.44 19.93
CA ALA A 995 3.63 -17.03 21.26
C ALA A 995 4.46 -18.32 21.46
N SER A 996 4.67 -19.10 20.39
CA SER A 996 5.48 -20.32 20.42
C SER A 996 6.98 -20.09 20.71
N TYR A 997 7.43 -18.84 20.58
CA TYR A 997 8.79 -18.39 20.92
C TYR A 997 8.91 -17.80 22.32
N SER A 998 7.84 -17.84 23.12
CA SER A 998 7.92 -17.40 24.51
C SER A 998 8.95 -18.22 25.29
N ASP A 999 9.68 -17.52 26.17
CA ASP A 999 10.57 -18.12 27.16
C ASP A 999 9.79 -18.77 28.32
N ASP A 1000 8.47 -18.57 28.42
CA ASP A 1000 7.58 -19.36 29.26
C ASP A 1000 7.19 -20.67 28.53
N ALA A 1001 7.66 -21.80 29.06
CA ALA A 1001 7.46 -23.11 28.46
C ALA A 1001 5.97 -23.51 28.33
N GLY A 1002 5.10 -23.07 29.24
CA GLY A 1002 3.68 -23.38 29.20
C GLY A 1002 2.97 -22.65 28.07
N ILE A 1003 3.26 -21.35 27.91
CA ILE A 1003 2.77 -20.53 26.78
C ILE A 1003 3.24 -21.13 25.46
N ALA A 1004 4.54 -21.43 25.35
CA ALA A 1004 5.12 -21.97 24.13
C ALA A 1004 4.50 -23.33 23.75
N ALA A 1005 4.30 -24.24 24.72
CA ALA A 1005 3.72 -25.56 24.47
C ALA A 1005 2.25 -25.49 24.03
N GLN A 1006 1.44 -24.64 24.68
CA GLN A 1006 0.03 -24.48 24.32
C GLN A 1006 -0.12 -23.88 22.91
N ALA A 1007 0.67 -22.87 22.56
CA ALA A 1007 0.69 -22.31 21.21
C ALA A 1007 1.07 -23.35 20.14
N ARG A 1008 2.11 -24.17 20.41
CA ARG A 1008 2.54 -25.27 19.51
C ARG A 1008 1.49 -26.35 19.32
N THR A 1009 0.56 -26.50 20.26
CA THR A 1009 -0.57 -27.44 20.15
C THR A 1009 -1.66 -26.89 19.22
N LEU A 1010 -1.92 -25.59 19.25
CA LEU A 1010 -2.98 -24.95 18.45
C LEU A 1010 -2.59 -24.71 16.98
N ILE A 1011 -1.32 -24.41 16.71
CA ILE A 1011 -0.78 -24.15 15.37
C ILE A 1011 -1.17 -25.22 14.33
N PRO A 1012 -0.85 -26.52 14.53
CA PRO A 1012 -1.10 -27.53 13.51
C PRO A 1012 -2.60 -27.69 13.23
N LEU A 1013 -3.45 -27.51 14.25
CA LEU A 1013 -4.90 -27.64 14.11
C LEU A 1013 -5.47 -26.54 13.20
N ALA A 1014 -5.06 -25.29 13.40
CA ALA A 1014 -5.48 -24.18 12.56
C ALA A 1014 -4.90 -24.26 11.14
N GLY A 1015 -3.61 -24.65 11.00
CA GLY A 1015 -2.97 -24.83 9.69
C GLY A 1015 -3.64 -25.92 8.85
N GLN A 1016 -3.94 -27.06 9.49
CA GLN A 1016 -4.66 -28.15 8.85
C GLN A 1016 -6.09 -27.76 8.46
N TRP A 1017 -6.82 -27.07 9.34
CA TRP A 1017 -8.18 -26.62 9.02
C TRP A 1017 -8.22 -25.68 7.82
N VAL A 1018 -7.26 -24.74 7.70
CA VAL A 1018 -7.15 -23.89 6.52
C VAL A 1018 -6.88 -24.70 5.25
N HIS A 1019 -6.01 -25.72 5.32
CA HIS A 1019 -5.75 -26.62 4.20
C HIS A 1019 -6.99 -27.46 3.81
N ASP A 1020 -7.61 -28.16 4.77
CA ASP A 1020 -8.67 -29.15 4.51
C ASP A 1020 -10.04 -28.51 4.25
N VAL A 1021 -10.32 -27.36 4.88
CA VAL A 1021 -11.65 -26.71 4.89
C VAL A 1021 -11.56 -25.29 4.32
N GLY A 1022 -10.52 -24.53 4.65
CA GLY A 1022 -10.40 -23.14 4.19
C GLY A 1022 -10.17 -23.00 2.69
N TYR A 1023 -9.24 -23.78 2.15
CA TYR A 1023 -8.79 -23.74 0.76
C TYR A 1023 -9.87 -24.24 -0.21
N ASP A 1024 -10.07 -23.54 -1.32
CA ASP A 1024 -10.99 -23.92 -2.39
C ASP A 1024 -10.21 -24.42 -3.62
N PRO A 1025 -10.21 -25.73 -3.90
CA PRO A 1025 -9.47 -26.27 -5.05
C PRO A 1025 -10.03 -25.81 -6.41
N ASN A 1026 -11.29 -25.32 -6.47
CA ASN A 1026 -11.88 -24.84 -7.72
C ASN A 1026 -11.25 -23.52 -8.19
N THR A 1027 -10.94 -22.63 -7.26
CA THR A 1027 -10.35 -21.30 -7.53
C THR A 1027 -8.83 -21.29 -7.28
N GLN A 1028 -8.33 -22.33 -6.60
CA GLN A 1028 -6.99 -22.41 -6.03
C GLN A 1028 -6.68 -21.27 -5.04
N GLY A 1029 -7.72 -20.72 -4.40
CA GLY A 1029 -7.64 -19.66 -3.40
C GLY A 1029 -8.36 -20.06 -2.11
N MET A 1030 -8.84 -19.08 -1.34
CA MET A 1030 -9.64 -19.33 -0.13
C MET A 1030 -11.14 -19.29 -0.41
N ASN A 1031 -11.91 -20.13 0.27
CA ASN A 1031 -13.33 -19.84 0.49
C ASN A 1031 -13.46 -18.55 1.31
N TYR A 1032 -14.53 -17.79 1.11
CA TYR A 1032 -14.78 -16.57 1.89
C TYR A 1032 -15.36 -16.89 3.28
N GLY A 1033 -16.21 -17.91 3.37
CA GLY A 1033 -16.80 -18.42 4.61
C GLY A 1033 -17.04 -19.93 4.55
N ARG A 1034 -16.81 -20.61 5.68
CA ARG A 1034 -17.03 -22.05 5.89
C ARG A 1034 -17.71 -22.28 7.23
N VAL A 1035 -18.31 -23.45 7.43
CA VAL A 1035 -19.02 -23.86 8.67
C VAL A 1035 -20.35 -23.12 8.91
N PHE A 1036 -20.60 -21.99 8.24
CA PHE A 1036 -21.95 -21.41 8.14
C PHE A 1036 -22.90 -22.38 7.43
N ASP A 1037 -24.16 -22.47 7.88
CA ASP A 1037 -25.16 -23.42 7.35
C ASP A 1037 -25.30 -23.30 5.82
N TRP A 1038 -25.43 -22.07 5.31
CA TRP A 1038 -25.55 -21.80 3.88
C TRP A 1038 -24.24 -21.88 3.08
N CYS A 1039 -23.10 -22.08 3.73
CA CYS A 1039 -21.81 -22.33 3.07
C CYS A 1039 -21.49 -23.83 2.95
N GLU A 1040 -22.36 -24.71 3.47
CA GLU A 1040 -22.14 -26.14 3.47
C GLU A 1040 -23.27 -26.89 2.74
N PRO A 1041 -22.95 -27.90 1.91
CA PRO A 1041 -21.63 -28.49 1.72
C PRO A 1041 -20.77 -27.67 0.74
N ALA A 1042 -19.45 -27.93 0.74
CA ALA A 1042 -18.57 -27.42 -0.31
C ALA A 1042 -19.10 -27.81 -1.72
N THR A 1043 -19.00 -26.88 -2.68
CA THR A 1043 -19.50 -27.07 -4.05
C THR A 1043 -18.39 -27.05 -5.09
N THR A 1044 -18.65 -27.76 -6.19
CA THR A 1044 -17.82 -27.79 -7.40
C THR A 1044 -18.38 -26.86 -8.45
N THR A 1045 -17.52 -26.08 -9.11
CA THR A 1045 -17.92 -25.17 -10.20
C THR A 1045 -18.58 -25.94 -11.34
N ALA A 1046 -19.71 -25.43 -11.84
CA ALA A 1046 -20.35 -25.99 -13.02
C ALA A 1046 -19.62 -25.54 -14.31
N PRO A 1047 -19.38 -26.42 -15.30
CA PRO A 1047 -18.73 -26.04 -16.55
C PRO A 1047 -19.45 -24.89 -17.27
N GLY A 1048 -18.69 -23.93 -17.79
CA GLY A 1048 -19.21 -22.79 -18.56
C GLY A 1048 -19.89 -21.68 -17.73
N GLN A 1049 -19.95 -21.82 -16.41
CA GLN A 1049 -20.55 -20.82 -15.52
C GLN A 1049 -19.50 -19.79 -15.06
N GLN A 1050 -19.81 -18.49 -15.22
CA GLN A 1050 -18.89 -17.36 -15.02
C GLN A 1050 -19.44 -16.36 -13.98
N GLN A 1051 -20.22 -16.81 -12.99
CA GLN A 1051 -20.71 -15.90 -11.95
C GLN A 1051 -19.58 -15.47 -11.01
N SER A 1052 -19.77 -14.31 -10.37
CA SER A 1052 -18.90 -13.80 -9.31
C SER A 1052 -18.78 -14.75 -8.12
N TYR A 1053 -19.85 -15.46 -7.78
CA TYR A 1053 -19.92 -16.38 -6.64
C TYR A 1053 -20.60 -17.70 -7.00
N ARG A 1054 -20.33 -18.78 -6.25
CA ARG A 1054 -21.07 -20.06 -6.41
C ARG A 1054 -22.16 -20.19 -5.36
N GLN A 1055 -21.83 -20.13 -4.07
CA GLN A 1055 -22.81 -20.30 -2.99
C GLN A 1055 -23.11 -18.99 -2.25
N GLY A 1056 -23.80 -18.04 -2.92
CA GLY A 1056 -23.91 -16.67 -2.37
C GLY A 1056 -22.52 -16.13 -2.02
N GLU A 1057 -22.36 -15.38 -0.94
CA GLU A 1057 -21.06 -14.81 -0.54
C GLU A 1057 -20.09 -15.83 0.11
N CYS A 1058 -20.37 -17.15 0.13
CA CYS A 1058 -19.51 -18.13 0.79
C CYS A 1058 -18.22 -18.45 0.02
N ASN A 1059 -18.30 -18.49 -1.31
CA ASN A 1059 -17.18 -18.85 -2.17
C ASN A 1059 -17.30 -18.21 -3.56
N TYR A 1060 -16.14 -17.91 -4.12
CA TYR A 1060 -15.97 -17.22 -5.39
C TYR A 1060 -16.33 -18.15 -6.56
N GLY A 1061 -16.86 -17.58 -7.64
CA GLY A 1061 -17.32 -18.32 -8.82
C GLY A 1061 -16.27 -18.47 -9.91
N GLY A 1062 -16.74 -18.73 -11.13
CA GLY A 1062 -15.88 -18.94 -12.30
C GLY A 1062 -15.41 -17.64 -12.97
N ASP A 1063 -15.90 -16.47 -12.54
CA ASP A 1063 -15.45 -15.17 -13.04
C ASP A 1063 -13.95 -14.95 -12.75
N PRO A 1064 -13.12 -14.60 -13.75
CA PRO A 1064 -11.68 -14.42 -13.57
C PRO A 1064 -11.27 -13.40 -12.52
N ASN A 1065 -11.99 -12.29 -12.36
CA ASN A 1065 -11.65 -11.25 -11.38
C ASN A 1065 -11.98 -11.74 -9.96
N PHE A 1066 -13.05 -12.50 -9.79
CA PHE A 1066 -13.43 -13.09 -8.51
C PHE A 1066 -12.53 -14.28 -8.13
N ILE A 1067 -12.03 -15.06 -9.10
CA ILE A 1067 -10.97 -16.06 -8.87
C ILE A 1067 -9.71 -15.39 -8.32
N LYS A 1068 -9.30 -14.25 -8.91
CA LYS A 1068 -8.16 -13.47 -8.40
C LYS A 1068 -8.41 -12.96 -6.99
N GLY A 1069 -9.62 -12.47 -6.69
CA GLY A 1069 -10.00 -12.10 -5.32
C GLY A 1069 -9.90 -13.27 -4.32
N ALA A 1070 -10.32 -14.48 -4.71
CA ALA A 1070 -10.16 -15.69 -3.89
C ALA A 1070 -8.67 -16.01 -3.63
N ARG A 1071 -7.82 -15.84 -4.65
CA ARG A 1071 -6.37 -16.07 -4.56
C ARG A 1071 -5.69 -15.00 -3.72
N ALA A 1072 -6.12 -13.74 -3.79
CA ALA A 1072 -5.65 -12.64 -2.95
C ALA A 1072 -5.81 -12.95 -1.45
N LEU A 1073 -6.92 -13.59 -1.05
CA LEU A 1073 -7.12 -14.03 0.34
C LEU A 1073 -6.09 -15.07 0.85
N THR A 1074 -5.39 -15.74 -0.05
CA THR A 1074 -4.25 -16.61 0.29
C THR A 1074 -3.11 -15.81 0.94
N ALA A 1075 -2.97 -14.52 0.61
CA ALA A 1075 -1.98 -13.65 1.25
C ALA A 1075 -2.22 -13.56 2.76
N GLU A 1076 -3.45 -13.28 3.18
CA GLU A 1076 -3.80 -13.16 4.61
C GLU A 1076 -3.70 -14.51 5.35
N THR A 1077 -3.79 -15.64 4.62
CA THR A 1077 -3.62 -17.02 5.13
C THR A 1077 -2.27 -17.64 4.83
N SER A 1078 -1.27 -16.88 4.38
CA SER A 1078 0.05 -17.42 4.05
C SER A 1078 0.70 -18.18 5.21
N SER A 1079 0.37 -17.81 6.44
CA SER A 1079 0.82 -18.50 7.65
C SER A 1079 0.32 -19.95 7.77
N ALA A 1080 -0.73 -20.33 7.05
CA ALA A 1080 -1.16 -21.72 6.96
C ALA A 1080 -0.22 -22.59 6.12
N LEU A 1081 0.47 -22.01 5.13
CA LEU A 1081 1.39 -22.75 4.26
C LEU A 1081 2.55 -23.33 5.06
N TRP A 1082 3.18 -22.52 5.94
CA TRP A 1082 4.25 -23.03 6.80
C TRP A 1082 3.71 -23.97 7.88
N ALA A 1083 2.55 -23.65 8.48
CA ALA A 1083 1.99 -24.47 9.56
C ALA A 1083 1.66 -25.88 9.07
N TYR A 1084 1.10 -26.00 7.85
CA TYR A 1084 0.80 -27.28 7.23
C TYR A 1084 2.07 -28.02 6.75
N TYR A 1085 3.07 -27.28 6.24
CA TYR A 1085 4.38 -27.85 5.91
C TYR A 1085 5.05 -28.50 7.13
N ASP A 1086 5.12 -27.77 8.25
CA ASP A 1086 5.70 -28.26 9.51
C ASP A 1086 4.92 -29.48 10.04
N LEU A 1087 3.59 -29.42 10.04
CA LEU A 1087 2.71 -30.53 10.44
C LEU A 1087 2.97 -31.79 9.60
N SER A 1088 3.20 -31.62 8.30
CA SER A 1088 3.42 -32.70 7.35
C SER A 1088 4.87 -33.19 7.31
N GLY A 1089 5.76 -32.67 8.16
CA GLY A 1089 7.18 -33.00 8.15
C GLY A 1089 7.90 -32.62 6.86
N GLY A 1090 7.41 -31.60 6.16
CA GLY A 1090 7.97 -31.15 4.88
C GLY A 1090 7.76 -32.11 3.71
N SER A 1091 6.67 -32.88 3.72
CA SER A 1091 6.37 -33.86 2.68
C SER A 1091 6.27 -33.24 1.27
N PRO A 1092 6.58 -34.00 0.19
CA PRO A 1092 6.45 -33.51 -1.18
C PRO A 1092 5.03 -33.02 -1.53
N SER A 1093 3.99 -33.63 -0.95
CA SER A 1093 2.60 -33.20 -1.16
C SER A 1093 2.28 -31.85 -0.50
N ALA A 1094 2.86 -31.58 0.68
CA ALA A 1094 2.71 -30.28 1.33
C ALA A 1094 3.44 -29.17 0.55
N VAL A 1095 4.63 -29.48 0.00
CA VAL A 1095 5.34 -28.57 -0.91
C VAL A 1095 4.53 -28.33 -2.18
N ALA A 1096 4.00 -29.38 -2.81
CA ALA A 1096 3.19 -29.24 -4.03
C ALA A 1096 1.95 -28.38 -3.81
N TRP A 1097 1.20 -28.62 -2.71
CA TRP A 1097 0.04 -27.80 -2.38
C TRP A 1097 0.42 -26.34 -2.11
N GLY A 1098 1.45 -26.08 -1.31
CA GLY A 1098 1.87 -24.71 -1.02
C GLY A 1098 2.44 -23.99 -2.25
N ASP A 1099 3.12 -24.70 -3.16
CA ASP A 1099 3.58 -24.17 -4.44
C ASP A 1099 2.41 -23.81 -5.36
N THR A 1100 1.36 -24.63 -5.39
CA THR A 1100 0.11 -24.26 -6.07
C THR A 1100 -0.52 -23.05 -5.40
N ALA A 1101 -0.82 -23.08 -4.10
CA ALA A 1101 -1.48 -21.97 -3.41
C ALA A 1101 -0.71 -20.63 -3.55
N TYR A 1102 0.61 -20.65 -3.39
CA TYR A 1102 1.45 -19.47 -3.55
C TYR A 1102 1.59 -19.05 -5.02
N GLY A 1103 1.80 -19.99 -5.93
CA GLY A 1103 1.94 -19.73 -7.36
C GLY A 1103 0.62 -19.29 -8.01
N SER A 1104 -0.53 -19.71 -7.50
CA SER A 1104 -1.84 -19.19 -7.93
C SER A 1104 -1.99 -17.71 -7.59
N LEU A 1105 -1.30 -17.21 -6.57
CA LEU A 1105 -1.28 -15.79 -6.23
C LEU A 1105 -0.20 -15.03 -7.01
N TRP A 1106 1.03 -15.55 -7.07
CA TRP A 1106 2.22 -14.83 -7.54
C TRP A 1106 2.79 -15.29 -8.89
N GLY A 1107 2.24 -16.34 -9.47
CA GLY A 1107 2.79 -17.06 -10.62
C GLY A 1107 2.49 -16.41 -11.97
N ASP A 1108 3.12 -15.27 -12.23
CA ASP A 1108 3.27 -14.71 -13.58
C ASP A 1108 4.24 -15.60 -14.38
N CYS A 1109 3.75 -16.32 -15.39
CA CYS A 1109 4.58 -17.24 -16.18
C CYS A 1109 5.72 -16.55 -16.95
N THR A 1110 5.67 -15.23 -17.15
CA THR A 1110 6.79 -14.49 -17.77
C THR A 1110 7.94 -14.21 -16.80
N LYS A 1111 7.70 -14.37 -15.49
CA LYS A 1111 8.65 -14.07 -14.41
C LYS A 1111 8.89 -15.24 -13.46
N THR A 1112 8.22 -16.37 -13.67
CA THR A 1112 8.31 -17.56 -12.83
C THR A 1112 9.29 -18.56 -13.42
N THR A 1113 10.19 -19.10 -12.60
CA THR A 1113 11.23 -20.06 -13.04
C THR A 1113 11.09 -21.38 -12.29
N GLY A 1114 10.72 -22.46 -13.00
CA GLY A 1114 10.70 -23.82 -12.43
C GLY A 1114 9.69 -24.04 -11.30
N ALA A 1115 8.65 -23.22 -11.21
CA ALA A 1115 7.59 -23.30 -10.21
C ALA A 1115 6.20 -23.06 -10.84
N TYR A 1116 5.13 -23.36 -10.10
CA TYR A 1116 3.75 -23.24 -10.59
C TYR A 1116 3.41 -21.79 -10.98
N CYS A 1117 2.79 -21.61 -12.15
CA CYS A 1117 2.32 -20.33 -12.67
C CYS A 1117 1.08 -20.55 -13.55
N ASP A 1118 0.20 -19.55 -13.65
CA ASP A 1118 -0.94 -19.56 -14.56
C ASP A 1118 -1.42 -18.13 -14.87
N ALA A 1119 -2.35 -17.95 -15.81
CA ALA A 1119 -2.84 -16.63 -16.23
C ALA A 1119 -3.80 -15.95 -15.22
N MET A 1120 -4.21 -16.66 -14.16
CA MET A 1120 -5.16 -16.21 -13.14
C MET A 1120 -4.46 -15.75 -11.86
N PHE A 1121 -3.14 -15.53 -11.89
CA PHE A 1121 -2.43 -14.87 -10.79
C PHE A 1121 -3.01 -13.48 -10.51
N ASP A 1122 -2.86 -13.01 -9.27
CA ASP A 1122 -3.42 -11.72 -8.87
C ASP A 1122 -2.53 -10.58 -9.36
N ASN A 1123 -3.00 -9.91 -10.40
CA ASN A 1123 -2.44 -8.68 -10.95
C ASN A 1123 -3.35 -7.46 -10.78
N LEU A 1124 -4.45 -7.61 -10.02
CA LEU A 1124 -5.41 -6.55 -9.77
C LEU A 1124 -5.09 -5.86 -8.45
N ASP A 1125 -5.08 -6.61 -7.35
CA ASP A 1125 -4.85 -6.06 -6.01
C ASP A 1125 -3.35 -5.76 -5.78
N THR A 1126 -2.48 -6.35 -6.59
CA THR A 1126 -1.03 -6.11 -6.62
C THR A 1126 -0.61 -5.05 -7.65
N ALA A 1127 -1.56 -4.40 -8.33
CA ALA A 1127 -1.26 -3.32 -9.28
C ALA A 1127 -0.62 -2.11 -8.58
N ASN A 1128 0.20 -1.34 -9.31
CA ASN A 1128 0.92 -0.19 -8.75
C ASN A 1128 -0.01 0.84 -8.08
N SER A 1129 -1.22 1.08 -8.61
CA SER A 1129 -2.20 1.99 -7.98
C SER A 1129 -2.65 1.49 -6.60
N ASN A 1130 -2.81 0.17 -6.45
CA ASN A 1130 -3.19 -0.47 -5.21
C ASN A 1130 -2.00 -0.53 -4.23
N LEU A 1131 -0.79 -0.85 -4.69
CA LEU A 1131 0.41 -0.84 -3.83
C LEU A 1131 0.81 0.58 -3.38
N ALA A 1132 0.51 1.60 -4.18
CA ALA A 1132 0.63 2.99 -3.76
C ALA A 1132 -0.40 3.36 -2.67
N ALA A 1133 -1.56 2.68 -2.67
CA ALA A 1133 -2.54 2.78 -1.59
C ALA A 1133 -2.09 1.99 -0.35
N TYR A 1134 -2.45 2.52 0.82
CA TYR A 1134 -1.84 2.12 2.09
C TYR A 1134 -2.08 0.67 2.53
N LYS A 1135 -3.24 0.09 2.19
CA LYS A 1135 -3.65 -1.26 2.65
C LYS A 1135 -2.82 -2.39 2.06
N TRP A 1136 -2.61 -2.35 0.75
CA TRP A 1136 -2.25 -3.53 -0.04
C TRP A 1136 -0.79 -3.95 0.16
N THR A 1137 0.11 -2.99 0.36
CA THR A 1137 1.51 -3.29 0.69
C THR A 1137 1.61 -4.12 1.98
N GLY A 1138 0.92 -3.71 3.05
CA GLY A 1138 0.84 -4.49 4.28
C GLY A 1138 0.12 -5.83 4.10
N PHE A 1139 -0.96 -5.85 3.31
CA PHE A 1139 -1.76 -7.06 3.07
C PHE A 1139 -0.92 -8.20 2.49
N PHE A 1140 -0.11 -7.92 1.47
CA PHE A 1140 0.70 -8.93 0.80
C PHE A 1140 2.05 -9.16 1.49
N PHE A 1141 2.77 -8.10 1.84
CA PHE A 1141 4.17 -8.20 2.30
C PHE A 1141 4.31 -8.07 3.81
N GLY A 1142 3.40 -7.36 4.48
CA GLY A 1142 3.34 -7.21 5.93
C GLY A 1142 2.78 -8.44 6.61
N MET A 1143 1.53 -8.38 7.10
CA MET A 1143 0.88 -9.54 7.73
C MET A 1143 0.75 -10.74 6.79
N GLY A 1144 0.64 -10.52 5.48
CA GLY A 1144 0.62 -11.60 4.49
C GLY A 1144 1.97 -12.28 4.25
N MET A 1145 3.09 -11.72 4.72
CA MET A 1145 4.39 -12.40 4.80
C MET A 1145 4.81 -13.14 3.50
N ALA A 1146 4.54 -12.56 2.31
CA ALA A 1146 4.76 -13.22 1.02
C ALA A 1146 6.21 -13.71 0.79
N HIS A 1147 7.18 -13.23 1.57
CA HIS A 1147 8.58 -13.69 1.53
C HIS A 1147 8.82 -15.05 2.18
N GLN A 1148 7.91 -15.58 3.00
CA GLN A 1148 8.14 -16.78 3.81
C GLN A 1148 8.12 -18.07 2.99
N TRP A 1149 7.05 -18.30 2.22
CA TRP A 1149 6.85 -19.59 1.54
C TRP A 1149 8.04 -20.01 0.67
N PRO A 1150 8.63 -19.13 -0.17
CA PRO A 1150 9.79 -19.49 -0.98
C PRO A 1150 10.99 -20.04 -0.18
N ALA A 1151 11.17 -19.63 1.08
CA ALA A 1151 12.21 -20.16 1.96
C ALA A 1151 11.75 -21.40 2.73
N VAL A 1152 10.49 -21.44 3.19
CA VAL A 1152 9.92 -22.61 3.88
C VAL A 1152 9.96 -23.85 3.00
N ARG A 1153 9.56 -23.74 1.73
CA ARG A 1153 9.50 -24.88 0.79
C ARG A 1153 10.85 -25.56 0.54
N VAL A 1154 11.96 -24.87 0.79
CA VAL A 1154 13.33 -25.41 0.63
C VAL A 1154 13.96 -25.84 1.98
N GLY A 1155 13.17 -25.94 3.04
CA GLY A 1155 13.60 -26.39 4.36
C GLY A 1155 14.01 -25.27 5.32
N GLY A 1156 13.77 -24.01 4.96
CA GLY A 1156 14.20 -22.85 5.76
C GLY A 1156 15.72 -22.67 5.78
N VAL A 1157 16.21 -21.91 6.76
CA VAL A 1157 17.64 -21.61 6.88
C VAL A 1157 18.40 -22.86 7.35
N ALA A 1158 19.48 -23.22 6.65
CA ALA A 1158 20.32 -24.36 7.04
C ALA A 1158 20.88 -24.19 8.47
N ALA A 1159 21.28 -25.26 9.16
CA ALA A 1159 21.91 -25.14 10.49
C ALA A 1159 23.32 -24.47 10.43
N PRO A 1160 23.73 -23.67 11.45
CA PRO A 1160 25.07 -23.08 11.51
C PRO A 1160 26.21 -24.07 11.30
N ARG A 1161 27.19 -23.72 10.45
CA ARG A 1161 28.40 -24.53 10.20
C ARG A 1161 29.61 -23.80 10.76
N ASN A 1162 29.80 -23.90 12.07
CA ASN A 1162 30.85 -23.19 12.78
C ASN A 1162 32.23 -23.80 12.56
N ARG A 1163 33.23 -22.96 12.31
CA ARG A 1163 34.65 -23.31 12.16
C ARG A 1163 35.51 -22.40 13.04
N THR A 1164 36.53 -22.97 13.66
CA THR A 1164 37.54 -22.21 14.42
C THR A 1164 38.69 -21.79 13.51
N VAL A 1165 39.11 -20.52 13.61
CA VAL A 1165 40.22 -19.94 12.87
C VAL A 1165 41.21 -19.32 13.85
N SER A 1166 42.50 -19.59 13.68
CA SER A 1166 43.56 -19.04 14.52
C SER A 1166 44.19 -17.81 13.87
N ILE A 1167 44.23 -16.70 14.60
CA ILE A 1167 44.80 -15.42 14.16
C ILE A 1167 46.04 -15.12 15.01
N GLY A 1168 47.18 -14.85 14.35
CA GLY A 1168 48.41 -14.45 15.03
C GLY A 1168 48.32 -13.01 15.54
N LEU A 1169 48.84 -12.77 16.74
CA LEU A 1169 48.82 -11.47 17.42
C LEU A 1169 50.23 -11.02 17.81
N ASN A 1170 50.53 -9.74 17.63
CA ASN A 1170 51.76 -9.14 18.13
C ASN A 1170 51.52 -8.42 19.47
N LEU A 1171 51.58 -9.15 20.58
CA LEU A 1171 51.38 -8.58 21.93
C LEU A 1171 52.49 -7.62 22.39
N SER A 1172 53.50 -7.34 21.57
CA SER A 1172 54.43 -6.23 21.85
C SER A 1172 53.78 -4.86 21.61
N VAL A 1173 52.70 -4.79 20.81
CA VAL A 1173 51.98 -3.55 20.48
C VAL A 1173 51.05 -3.13 21.63
N GLY A 1174 50.55 -4.09 22.41
CA GLY A 1174 49.78 -3.85 23.62
C GLY A 1174 49.69 -5.13 24.47
N PRO A 1175 49.61 -5.01 25.82
CA PRO A 1175 49.61 -6.15 26.73
C PRO A 1175 48.37 -7.05 26.62
N LYS A 1176 47.33 -6.59 25.93
CA LYS A 1176 46.10 -7.34 25.62
C LYS A 1176 45.72 -7.08 24.16
N ALA A 1177 44.96 -7.98 23.56
CA ALA A 1177 44.34 -7.74 22.26
C ALA A 1177 42.92 -8.29 22.24
N GLN A 1178 42.12 -7.80 21.30
CA GLN A 1178 40.87 -8.44 20.92
C GLN A 1178 40.78 -8.51 19.40
N VAL A 1179 40.21 -9.59 18.87
CA VAL A 1179 39.86 -9.69 17.46
C VAL A 1179 38.39 -9.35 17.30
N ILE A 1180 38.09 -8.33 16.51
CA ILE A 1180 36.74 -7.99 16.09
C ILE A 1180 36.48 -8.73 14.79
N VAL A 1181 35.49 -9.63 14.78
CA VAL A 1181 35.05 -10.34 13.57
C VAL A 1181 33.69 -9.78 13.16
N THR A 1182 33.59 -9.35 11.91
CA THR A 1182 32.33 -8.94 11.28
C THR A 1182 31.92 -10.00 10.27
N ALA A 1183 30.82 -10.69 10.58
CA ALA A 1183 30.23 -11.67 9.69
C ALA A 1183 29.60 -11.02 8.46
N PRO A 1184 29.47 -11.76 7.34
CA PRO A 1184 28.79 -11.28 6.15
C PRO A 1184 27.34 -10.83 6.38
N SER A 1185 26.65 -11.38 7.37
CA SER A 1185 25.32 -10.90 7.80
C SER A 1185 25.34 -9.51 8.45
N GLY A 1186 26.52 -8.98 8.78
CA GLY A 1186 26.70 -7.74 9.55
C GLY A 1186 26.87 -7.95 11.05
N ALA A 1187 26.75 -9.19 11.55
CA ALA A 1187 26.97 -9.48 12.98
C ALA A 1187 28.43 -9.21 13.38
N VAL A 1188 28.64 -8.47 14.47
CA VAL A 1188 29.97 -8.14 15.00
C VAL A 1188 30.21 -8.88 16.30
N THR A 1189 31.31 -9.64 16.39
CA THR A 1189 31.71 -10.37 17.60
C THR A 1189 33.13 -9.98 18.00
N ALA A 1190 33.32 -9.61 19.27
CA ALA A 1190 34.63 -9.33 19.84
C ALA A 1190 35.15 -10.57 20.58
N TYR A 1191 36.35 -11.04 20.20
CA TYR A 1191 37.04 -12.14 20.83
C TYR A 1191 38.20 -11.59 21.65
N PRO A 1192 38.13 -11.57 23.00
CA PRO A 1192 39.25 -11.16 23.83
C PRO A 1192 40.37 -12.21 23.76
N CYS A 1193 41.61 -11.75 23.59
CA CYS A 1193 42.77 -12.59 23.35
C CYS A 1193 43.90 -12.28 24.35
N ALA A 1194 44.38 -13.31 25.04
CA ALA A 1194 45.44 -13.18 26.05
C ALA A 1194 46.78 -13.83 25.64
N THR A 1195 46.84 -14.46 24.47
CA THR A 1195 48.04 -15.14 23.97
C THR A 1195 48.41 -14.65 22.57
N ALA A 1196 49.61 -15.00 22.08
CA ALA A 1196 50.06 -14.65 20.74
C ALA A 1196 49.22 -15.28 19.60
N THR A 1197 48.28 -16.18 19.94
CA THR A 1197 47.31 -16.74 19.00
C THR A 1197 45.90 -16.56 19.56
N CYS A 1198 44.99 -16.06 18.72
CA CYS A 1198 43.59 -15.92 19.08
C CYS A 1198 42.72 -16.82 18.22
N ASN A 1199 41.91 -17.66 18.86
CA ASN A 1199 40.97 -18.53 18.18
C ASN A 1199 39.61 -17.82 18.10
N VAL A 1200 39.13 -17.64 16.88
CA VAL A 1200 37.81 -17.06 16.58
C VAL A 1200 36.92 -18.10 15.93
N THR A 1201 35.60 -17.98 16.10
CA THR A 1201 34.62 -18.86 15.45
C THR A 1201 33.91 -18.11 14.32
N VAL A 1202 33.80 -18.74 13.15
CA VAL A 1202 33.12 -18.21 11.96
C VAL A 1202 32.10 -19.22 11.45
N ASP A 1203 31.03 -18.76 10.79
CA ASP A 1203 29.99 -19.62 10.21
C ASP A 1203 30.20 -19.77 8.70
N ASP A 1204 30.69 -20.93 8.27
CA ASP A 1204 31.11 -21.16 6.88
C ASP A 1204 29.97 -21.03 5.88
N ARG A 1205 28.70 -21.13 6.29
CA ARG A 1205 27.56 -20.86 5.38
C ARG A 1205 27.64 -19.46 4.78
N GLN A 1206 28.15 -18.50 5.53
CA GLN A 1206 28.20 -17.10 5.15
C GLN A 1206 29.43 -16.75 4.30
N GLY A 1207 30.41 -17.64 4.16
CA GLY A 1207 31.62 -17.40 3.38
C GLY A 1207 32.69 -16.60 4.14
N ALA A 1208 33.40 -15.72 3.46
CA ALA A 1208 34.54 -14.97 4.01
C ALA A 1208 34.09 -13.88 5.00
N HIS A 1209 34.68 -13.86 6.19
CA HIS A 1209 34.38 -12.90 7.26
C HIS A 1209 35.43 -11.79 7.30
N TRP A 1210 35.04 -10.57 7.68
CA TRP A 1210 36.00 -9.52 7.98
C TRP A 1210 36.55 -9.68 9.40
N TYR A 1211 37.81 -9.35 9.62
CA TYR A 1211 38.38 -9.25 10.96
C TYR A 1211 39.30 -8.03 11.10
N GLN A 1212 39.42 -7.52 12.32
CA GLN A 1212 40.36 -6.49 12.72
C GLN A 1212 40.93 -6.80 14.10
N VAL A 1213 42.24 -6.63 14.28
CA VAL A 1213 42.88 -6.79 15.59
C VAL A 1213 42.95 -5.42 16.26
N GLN A 1214 42.42 -5.32 17.47
CA GLN A 1214 42.57 -4.15 18.35
C GLN A 1214 43.51 -4.51 19.50
N TYR A 1215 44.63 -3.80 19.60
CA TYR A 1215 45.55 -3.90 20.73
C TYR A 1215 45.10 -2.96 21.83
N LEU A 1216 45.05 -3.48 23.05
CA LEU A 1216 44.48 -2.79 24.20
C LEU A 1216 45.57 -2.52 25.24
N SER A 1217 45.46 -1.38 25.93
CA SER A 1217 46.24 -1.09 27.14
C SER A 1217 45.87 -2.04 28.28
N SER A 1218 46.65 -2.03 29.37
CA SER A 1218 46.31 -2.77 30.60
C SER A 1218 44.92 -2.42 31.13
N ALA A 1219 44.51 -1.15 30.98
CA ALA A 1219 43.21 -0.60 31.34
C ALA A 1219 42.08 -0.85 30.32
N GLY A 1220 42.36 -1.49 29.18
CA GLY A 1220 41.36 -1.89 28.18
C GLY A 1220 41.05 -0.84 27.10
N ALA A 1221 41.80 0.27 27.04
CA ALA A 1221 41.64 1.26 25.96
C ALA A 1221 42.37 0.79 24.68
N VAL A 1222 41.78 1.02 23.51
CA VAL A 1222 42.42 0.70 22.22
C VAL A 1222 43.65 1.61 22.02
N VAL A 1223 44.83 1.01 21.90
CA VAL A 1223 46.12 1.72 21.67
C VAL A 1223 46.59 1.62 20.22
N ALA A 1224 46.18 0.58 19.50
CA ALA A 1224 46.43 0.42 18.07
C ALA A 1224 45.40 -0.54 17.46
N GLN A 1225 45.19 -0.46 16.14
CA GLN A 1225 44.35 -1.40 15.40
C GLN A 1225 44.93 -1.68 14.01
N THR A 1226 44.73 -2.90 13.50
CA THR A 1226 45.13 -3.26 12.12
C THR A 1226 44.14 -2.71 11.10
N ASP A 1227 44.51 -2.70 9.82
CA ASP A 1227 43.51 -2.57 8.78
C ASP A 1227 42.56 -3.79 8.77
N PRO A 1228 41.28 -3.63 8.40
CA PRO A 1228 40.38 -4.76 8.21
C PRO A 1228 40.87 -5.69 7.10
N ASP A 1229 40.79 -7.00 7.33
CA ASP A 1229 41.15 -8.01 6.34
C ASP A 1229 40.13 -9.17 6.30
N LEU A 1230 40.18 -10.02 5.28
CA LEU A 1230 39.24 -11.12 5.06
C LEU A 1230 39.82 -12.45 5.55
N LEU A 1231 39.07 -13.15 6.41
CA LEU A 1231 39.26 -14.55 6.69
C LEU A 1231 38.69 -15.36 5.53
N ALA A 1232 39.56 -16.01 4.76
CA ALA A 1232 39.15 -16.84 3.63
C ALA A 1232 38.17 -17.95 4.07
N ALA A 1233 37.17 -18.19 3.20
CA ALA A 1233 36.35 -19.39 3.27
C ALA A 1233 37.17 -20.60 2.81
N GLN A 1234 36.87 -21.79 3.35
CA GLN A 1234 37.49 -23.05 2.91
C GLN A 1234 36.70 -23.71 1.79
#